data_AF-A0A815ZDD5-F1
#
_entry.id   AF-A0A815ZDD5-F1
#
_cell.length_a   1.000
_cell.length_b   1.000
_cell.length_c   1.000
_cell.angle_alpha   90.00
_cell.angle_beta   90.00
_cell.angle_gamma   90.00
#
_symmetry.space_group_name_H-M   'P 1'
#
loop_
_entity.id
_entity.type
_entity.pdbx_description
1 polymer ?
#
loop_
_entity_poly.entity_id
_entity_poly.type
_entity_poly.pdbx_seq_one_letter_code
_entity_poly.pdbx_strand_id
1 'polypeptide(L)'
;MSEEKTIDRAEVENLLKRRFFYDQSFSIYGGVNGLYDYGPVGCAIKSNILNQWRRHFILEEQMLEIDCSILTPEIVLKASGHVDRFDDFMLKDTQTGECFRADHLIENHLEKLLEIKEISDEKKLEMKRILPQIGNMNAAGLDQLVKQYHIKSPNTNNDLSEPIAFNLMFSTTIGATGQVKGYLRPEAAQGMFVNFKRLLEFNQGRLPFAAAQIGNAFRNEISPRSGLLRVREFTVAEIEHFVDPIDKTHPKFETVADLEIQLYSANNQVNGESAQLVRLDDAVRSNVINNETLAYFIGRIYLFFTKIGIDKNRIRFRQHMSNEMAHYASDCWDVECKISYGWIECGACADRSSYDLNQHIKFSGQRLTATRQLSAAKTIQVSEKKLNSKIIGQSFRADASKVIQYLQNLSEHDARSLHEKLQQAHEKIAVDGKEFIITTAMFTVETTENIVQVEEFIPCVIEPTFGIGRIMYTTLEHNFKVRSQDEQRKYFTLPPLIAPYKCAILPLSGNAEFKPFIKQISDLLTQAGISYKVDTSSSCIGKRYARCDEIAIPFAITVDFDTSIQPPSIAFRELNSMKQIRVPIDDIVFVAQRLSTEQTTWTEISTVYPIFTEQQNRKVENEEKTVNRTLSETNKFKEVNEQDMALRFHRKRERRNALSDLSAASTNSSANYQQHHNQLVDRIRELEEEVVPEFNRSQRSPVYSPFTPVTSCSNSSPYSVSTHPYSMHFPMKLISPNSPVPTQPNGLSSKILERAHEIPERFWINWQEKQMQNRIEELESIKDRLTISNEPEIKRVNQLLPQCRITPPQTASFIRMPSTTTNSEASSPVTKNRSLFSFDQRSINKVDETKRNRSKTPPSMKRNSQSTLDRSRLTIFLPHSYTHLPEKTGAANKNARSITKSSAEKTKDIEQNGVQRIPSTNSVEDIAQIDTEFNLTLLLRENQDHTNPLLYSKMILNRTVEFQSLSSKTNPFK
;
A
#
# COMPACT_ATOMS: atom_id res chain seq x y z
N MET A 1 30.19 13.02 -14.60
CA MET A 1 28.77 12.79 -14.26
C MET A 1 28.07 12.37 -15.54
N SER A 2 27.28 11.31 -15.53
CA SER A 2 26.40 10.98 -16.67
C SER A 2 25.22 11.96 -16.67
N GLU A 3 24.80 12.42 -17.84
CA GLU A 3 23.59 13.25 -17.96
C GLU A 3 22.38 12.48 -17.39
N GLU A 4 21.72 13.07 -16.39
CA GLU A 4 20.60 12.45 -15.70
C GLU A 4 19.38 12.49 -16.63
N LYS A 5 19.23 11.44 -17.47
CA LYS A 5 18.21 11.38 -18.53
C LYS A 5 16.82 11.60 -17.93
N THR A 6 16.25 12.78 -18.21
CA THR A 6 15.01 13.26 -17.58
C THR A 6 13.88 12.27 -17.80
N ILE A 7 13.19 11.87 -16.73
CA ILE A 7 12.07 10.93 -16.81
C ILE A 7 10.86 11.66 -17.38
N ASP A 8 10.32 11.19 -18.50
CA ASP A 8 9.07 11.72 -19.04
C ASP A 8 7.89 11.23 -18.17
N ARG A 9 7.41 12.13 -17.31
CA ARG A 9 6.26 11.92 -16.45
C ARG A 9 5.00 11.50 -17.22
N ALA A 10 4.78 12.00 -18.44
CA ALA A 10 3.62 11.64 -19.24
C ALA A 10 3.64 10.17 -19.65
N GLU A 11 4.82 9.59 -19.88
CA GLU A 11 4.96 8.16 -20.16
C GLU A 11 4.74 7.29 -18.91
N VAL A 12 5.24 7.74 -17.76
CA VAL A 12 5.02 7.09 -16.46
C VAL A 12 3.52 7.06 -16.15
N GLU A 13 2.85 8.21 -16.16
CA GLU A 13 1.41 8.32 -15.92
C GLU A 13 0.59 7.49 -16.92
N ASN A 14 0.95 7.51 -18.21
CA ASN A 14 0.27 6.73 -19.24
C ASN A 14 0.36 5.23 -18.95
N LEU A 15 1.55 4.72 -18.59
CA LEU A 15 1.71 3.31 -18.25
C LEU A 15 0.93 2.93 -16.99
N LEU A 16 0.98 3.76 -15.94
CA LEU A 16 0.27 3.53 -14.67
C LEU A 16 -1.26 3.47 -14.86
N LYS A 17 -1.83 4.41 -15.63
CA LYS A 17 -3.26 4.43 -15.99
C LYS A 17 -3.62 3.26 -16.91
N ARG A 18 -2.90 3.07 -18.02
CA ARG A 18 -3.14 1.99 -19.02
C ARG A 18 -3.07 0.59 -18.43
N ARG A 19 -2.29 0.38 -17.36
CA ARG A 19 -2.14 -0.91 -16.68
C ARG A 19 -2.91 -1.01 -15.36
N PHE A 20 -3.69 0.00 -15.02
CA PHE A 20 -4.51 0.09 -13.82
C PHE A 20 -3.72 -0.19 -12.53
N PHE A 21 -2.66 0.58 -12.34
CA PHE A 21 -2.01 0.74 -11.03
C PHE A 21 -2.92 1.57 -10.12
N TYR A 22 -3.35 2.75 -10.60
CA TYR A 22 -4.43 3.54 -10.05
C TYR A 22 -5.13 4.31 -11.18
N ASP A 23 -6.35 4.76 -10.94
CA ASP A 23 -7.08 5.72 -11.78
C ASP A 23 -7.90 6.68 -10.91
N GLN A 24 -8.47 7.74 -11.50
CA GLN A 24 -9.29 8.71 -10.76
C GLN A 24 -10.59 8.09 -10.23
N SER A 25 -10.87 8.25 -8.93
CA SER A 25 -12.10 7.72 -8.34
C SER A 25 -13.33 8.33 -9.01
N PHE A 26 -14.32 7.48 -9.28
CA PHE A 26 -15.58 7.84 -9.94
C PHE A 26 -15.40 8.41 -11.37
N SER A 27 -14.35 8.03 -12.11
CA SER A 27 -14.03 8.55 -13.44
C SER A 27 -15.20 8.51 -14.44
N ILE A 28 -16.03 7.46 -14.43
CA ILE A 28 -17.24 7.34 -15.28
C ILE A 28 -18.35 8.37 -14.96
N TYR A 29 -18.28 9.04 -13.82
CA TYR A 29 -19.17 10.15 -13.40
C TYR A 29 -18.51 11.53 -13.58
N GLY A 30 -17.35 11.60 -14.25
CA GLY A 30 -16.54 12.82 -14.41
C GLY A 30 -15.35 12.91 -13.44
N GLY A 31 -15.26 12.00 -12.48
CA GLY A 31 -14.17 11.93 -11.50
C GLY A 31 -14.24 12.97 -10.37
N VAL A 32 -13.52 12.71 -9.28
CA VAL A 32 -13.31 13.68 -8.20
C VAL A 32 -11.82 13.98 -8.06
N ASN A 33 -11.43 15.26 -8.06
CA ASN A 33 -10.02 15.63 -7.92
C ASN A 33 -9.51 15.32 -6.50
N GLY A 34 -8.33 14.71 -6.43
CA GLY A 34 -7.72 14.27 -5.17
C GLY A 34 -8.23 12.93 -4.62
N LEU A 35 -9.10 12.20 -5.33
CA LEU A 35 -9.49 10.83 -4.97
C LEU A 35 -9.04 9.86 -6.09
N TYR A 36 -8.42 8.75 -5.70
CA TYR A 36 -7.85 7.77 -6.62
C TYR A 36 -8.12 6.32 -6.18
N ASP A 37 -8.64 5.52 -7.11
CA ASP A 37 -8.91 4.10 -6.92
C ASP A 37 -7.66 3.30 -7.29
N TYR A 38 -7.13 2.51 -6.36
CA TYR A 38 -6.01 1.60 -6.63
C TYR A 38 -6.50 0.36 -7.37
N GLY A 39 -5.97 0.13 -8.57
CA GLY A 39 -6.27 -1.06 -9.36
C GLY A 39 -5.50 -2.30 -8.86
N PRO A 40 -5.71 -3.49 -9.47
CA PRO A 40 -5.15 -4.75 -8.96
C PRO A 40 -3.62 -4.76 -8.81
N VAL A 41 -2.91 -3.97 -9.60
CA VAL A 41 -1.44 -3.85 -9.53
C VAL A 41 -1.03 -2.91 -8.40
N GLY A 42 -1.69 -1.76 -8.25
CA GLY A 42 -1.41 -0.80 -7.18
C GLY A 42 -1.79 -1.33 -5.80
N CYS A 43 -2.92 -2.03 -5.67
CA CYS A 43 -3.30 -2.70 -4.42
C CYS A 43 -2.25 -3.72 -3.96
N ALA A 44 -1.71 -4.52 -4.88
CA ALA A 44 -0.67 -5.49 -4.56
C ALA A 44 0.66 -4.80 -4.14
N ILE A 45 1.09 -3.75 -4.86
CA ILE A 45 2.30 -2.97 -4.49
C ILE A 45 2.10 -2.28 -3.13
N LYS A 46 0.98 -1.59 -2.92
CA LYS A 46 0.63 -0.91 -1.66
C LYS A 46 0.60 -1.89 -0.48
N SER A 47 -0.02 -3.05 -0.66
CA SER A 47 -0.02 -4.12 0.35
C SER A 47 1.38 -4.63 0.65
N ASN A 48 2.21 -4.87 -0.37
CA ASN A 48 3.59 -5.31 -0.16
C ASN A 48 4.45 -4.24 0.52
N ILE A 49 4.33 -2.96 0.16
CA ILE A 49 5.04 -1.83 0.82
C ILE A 49 4.66 -1.79 2.31
N LEU A 50 3.38 -1.84 2.64
CA LEU A 50 2.90 -1.89 4.02
C LEU A 50 3.39 -3.14 4.77
N ASN A 51 3.47 -4.29 4.10
CA ASN A 51 3.99 -5.52 4.70
C ASN A 51 5.51 -5.49 4.93
N GLN A 52 6.29 -4.82 4.07
CA GLN A 52 7.71 -4.57 4.36
C GLN A 52 7.86 -3.50 5.46
N TRP A 53 7.01 -2.46 5.52
CA TRP A 53 7.02 -1.47 6.59
C TRP A 53 6.74 -2.12 7.96
N ARG A 54 5.72 -2.99 8.06
CA ARG A 54 5.45 -3.80 9.27
C ARG A 54 6.67 -4.64 9.68
N ARG A 55 7.37 -5.26 8.74
CA ARG A 55 8.60 -6.03 9.03
C ARG A 55 9.77 -5.15 9.45
N HIS A 56 9.87 -3.95 8.89
CA HIS A 56 11.00 -3.05 9.08
C HIS A 56 10.87 -2.17 10.34
N PHE A 57 9.66 -1.88 10.81
CA PHE A 57 9.43 -1.07 12.00
C PHE A 57 8.76 -1.89 13.11
N ILE A 58 7.51 -2.32 12.90
CA ILE A 58 6.72 -3.01 13.94
C ILE A 58 7.38 -4.30 14.45
N LEU A 59 7.83 -5.18 13.56
CA LEU A 59 8.41 -6.47 13.95
C LEU A 59 9.80 -6.33 14.60
N GLU A 60 10.63 -5.44 14.09
CA GLU A 60 12.03 -5.28 14.51
C GLU A 60 12.15 -4.46 15.80
N GLU A 61 11.30 -3.45 16.02
CA GLU A 61 11.23 -2.68 17.28
C GLU A 61 10.12 -3.15 18.24
N GLN A 62 9.45 -4.27 17.92
CA GLN A 62 8.35 -4.85 18.71
C GLN A 62 7.22 -3.84 19.03
N MET A 63 6.90 -2.97 18.07
CA MET A 63 5.96 -1.86 18.26
C MET A 63 4.53 -2.34 18.46
N LEU A 64 3.76 -1.58 19.24
CA LEU A 64 2.36 -1.85 19.54
C LEU A 64 1.47 -1.35 18.40
N GLU A 65 1.28 -2.17 17.36
CA GLU A 65 0.35 -1.86 16.26
C GLU A 65 -1.11 -1.86 16.76
N ILE A 66 -1.82 -0.75 16.58
CA ILE A 66 -3.25 -0.60 16.91
C ILE A 66 -4.04 -0.04 15.73
N ASP A 67 -5.36 -0.27 15.70
CA ASP A 67 -6.27 0.37 14.76
C ASP A 67 -7.40 1.13 15.48
N CYS A 68 -7.31 2.46 15.45
CA CYS A 68 -8.29 3.41 15.97
C CYS A 68 -9.28 3.87 14.89
N SER A 69 -10.44 4.41 15.29
CA SER A 69 -11.46 4.90 14.37
C SER A 69 -10.99 6.07 13.49
N ILE A 70 -11.53 6.15 12.26
CA ILE A 70 -11.36 7.30 11.37
C ILE A 70 -12.24 8.48 11.80
N LEU A 71 -13.45 8.19 12.28
CA LEU A 71 -14.35 9.18 12.88
C LEU A 71 -13.79 9.62 14.24
N THR A 72 -13.63 10.93 14.39
CA THR A 72 -13.05 11.57 15.58
C THR A 72 -13.97 12.70 16.07
N PRO A 73 -14.41 12.69 17.35
CA PRO A 73 -15.19 13.78 17.92
C PRO A 73 -14.41 15.10 17.95
N GLU A 74 -15.11 16.23 17.76
CA GLU A 74 -14.51 17.57 17.69
C GLU A 74 -13.57 17.89 18.87
N ILE A 75 -13.93 17.48 20.09
CA ILE A 75 -13.13 17.75 21.30
C ILE A 75 -11.69 17.21 21.24
N VAL A 76 -11.46 16.10 20.54
CA VAL A 76 -10.12 15.48 20.40
C VAL A 76 -9.23 16.32 19.46
N LEU A 77 -9.80 16.80 18.36
CA LEU A 77 -9.12 17.65 17.37
C LEU A 77 -9.04 19.12 17.82
N LYS A 78 -9.90 19.52 18.77
CA LYS A 78 -9.80 20.79 19.51
C LYS A 78 -8.67 20.73 20.55
N ALA A 79 -8.47 19.60 21.22
CA ALA A 79 -7.37 19.40 22.15
C ALA A 79 -6.01 19.47 21.46
N SER A 80 -5.81 18.72 20.36
CA SER A 80 -4.56 18.78 19.57
C SER A 80 -4.38 20.08 18.75
N GLY A 81 -5.34 21.01 18.81
CA GLY A 81 -5.26 22.32 18.17
C GLY A 81 -5.60 22.34 16.68
N HIS A 82 -5.91 21.19 16.06
CA HIS A 82 -6.33 21.10 14.66
C HIS A 82 -7.56 21.98 14.35
N VAL A 83 -8.59 21.97 15.20
CA VAL A 83 -9.81 22.78 14.99
C VAL A 83 -9.53 24.30 14.93
N ASP A 84 -8.42 24.76 15.49
CA ASP A 84 -8.05 26.19 15.53
C ASP A 84 -6.96 26.58 14.52
N ARG A 85 -6.41 25.61 13.77
CA ARG A 85 -5.20 25.82 12.94
C ARG A 85 -5.22 25.12 11.57
N PHE A 86 -6.11 24.17 11.33
CA PHE A 86 -6.22 23.45 10.06
C PHE A 86 -7.12 24.19 9.04
N ASP A 87 -6.99 25.52 8.99
CA ASP A 87 -7.68 26.42 8.05
C ASP A 87 -6.65 27.02 7.08
N ASP A 88 -6.81 26.75 5.78
CA ASP A 88 -6.09 27.46 4.71
C ASP A 88 -6.89 28.67 4.23
N PHE A 89 -6.23 29.67 3.65
CA PHE A 89 -6.93 30.70 2.90
C PHE A 89 -7.16 30.28 1.43
N MET A 90 -8.39 30.48 0.95
CA MET A 90 -8.85 30.11 -0.39
C MET A 90 -9.29 31.35 -1.18
N LEU A 91 -8.80 31.46 -2.42
CA LEU A 91 -9.24 32.42 -3.43
C LEU A 91 -10.17 31.72 -4.43
N LYS A 92 -11.18 32.43 -4.96
CA LYS A 92 -12.11 31.90 -5.98
C LYS A 92 -12.13 32.76 -7.23
N ASP A 93 -12.12 32.14 -8.41
CA ASP A 93 -12.46 32.80 -9.68
C ASP A 93 -13.89 33.37 -9.59
N THR A 94 -14.04 34.68 -9.78
CA THR A 94 -15.31 35.40 -9.62
C THR A 94 -16.39 35.02 -10.62
N GLN A 95 -16.06 34.33 -11.71
CA GLN A 95 -17.02 33.91 -12.75
C GLN A 95 -17.20 32.39 -12.81
N THR A 96 -16.12 31.61 -12.65
CA THR A 96 -16.19 30.14 -12.75
C THR A 96 -16.35 29.44 -11.40
N GLY A 97 -16.00 30.10 -10.30
CA GLY A 97 -15.95 29.49 -8.97
C GLY A 97 -14.78 28.51 -8.76
N GLU A 98 -13.83 28.40 -9.69
CA GLU A 98 -12.62 27.59 -9.46
C GLU A 98 -11.89 28.08 -8.20
N CYS A 99 -11.52 27.14 -7.34
CA CYS A 99 -10.91 27.40 -6.03
C CYS A 99 -9.40 27.14 -6.05
N PHE A 100 -8.64 28.09 -5.53
CA PHE A 100 -7.19 28.08 -5.42
C PHE A 100 -6.78 28.31 -3.96
N ARG A 101 -5.73 27.62 -3.50
CA ARG A 101 -5.10 27.93 -2.21
C ARG A 101 -4.32 29.23 -2.37
N ALA A 102 -4.52 30.18 -1.46
CA ALA A 102 -4.15 31.58 -1.66
C ALA A 102 -2.63 31.78 -1.70
N ASP A 103 -1.94 31.21 -0.73
CA ASP A 103 -0.48 31.20 -0.60
C ASP A 103 0.20 30.69 -1.87
N HIS A 104 -0.07 29.45 -2.28
CA HIS A 104 0.51 28.83 -3.46
C HIS A 104 0.20 29.59 -4.75
N LEU A 105 -0.98 30.21 -4.87
CA LEU A 105 -1.30 31.01 -6.05
C LEU A 105 -0.45 32.30 -6.11
N ILE A 106 -0.19 32.92 -4.96
CA ILE A 106 0.67 34.10 -4.86
C ILE A 106 2.14 33.70 -5.10
N GLU A 107 2.63 32.65 -4.44
CA GLU A 107 3.98 32.08 -4.63
C GLU A 107 4.27 31.80 -6.11
N ASN A 108 3.43 30.97 -6.76
CA ASN A 108 3.56 30.60 -8.17
C ASN A 108 3.45 31.79 -9.13
N HIS A 109 2.86 32.91 -8.69
CA HIS A 109 2.82 34.14 -9.47
C HIS A 109 4.12 34.95 -9.30
N LEU A 110 4.58 35.15 -8.07
CA LEU A 110 5.82 35.88 -7.79
C LEU A 110 7.05 35.17 -8.36
N GLU A 111 7.11 33.83 -8.30
CA GLU A 111 8.18 33.04 -8.92
C GLU A 111 8.25 33.26 -10.44
N LYS A 112 7.11 33.22 -11.14
CA LYS A 112 7.04 33.51 -12.58
C LYS A 112 7.42 34.95 -12.91
N LEU A 113 7.12 35.91 -12.03
CA LEU A 113 7.60 37.28 -12.18
C LEU A 113 9.13 37.36 -12.00
N LEU A 114 9.72 36.62 -11.06
CA LEU A 114 11.18 36.57 -10.86
C LEU A 114 11.95 36.03 -12.07
N GLU A 115 11.35 35.17 -12.90
CA GLU A 115 11.93 34.68 -14.16
C GLU A 115 11.94 35.74 -15.28
N ILE A 116 11.09 36.79 -15.19
CA ILE A 116 10.99 37.83 -16.21
C ILE A 116 12.20 38.79 -16.12
N LYS A 117 12.94 38.90 -17.22
CA LYS A 117 14.16 39.70 -17.31
C LYS A 117 13.91 41.18 -17.05
N GLU A 118 12.80 41.75 -17.55
CA GLU A 118 12.51 43.18 -17.49
C GLU A 118 12.11 43.73 -16.11
N ILE A 119 11.93 42.89 -15.07
CA ILE A 119 11.59 43.39 -13.72
C ILE A 119 12.83 44.00 -13.04
N SER A 120 12.69 45.15 -12.38
CA SER A 120 13.81 45.79 -11.67
C SER A 120 14.33 44.93 -10.51
N ASP A 121 15.64 45.02 -10.24
CA ASP A 121 16.28 44.21 -9.20
C ASP A 121 15.78 44.54 -7.79
N GLU A 122 15.30 45.76 -7.58
CA GLU A 122 14.58 46.20 -6.38
C GLU A 122 13.30 45.38 -6.15
N LYS A 123 12.48 45.20 -7.19
CA LYS A 123 11.26 44.36 -7.13
C LYS A 123 11.60 42.88 -7.02
N LYS A 124 12.67 42.41 -7.66
CA LYS A 124 13.16 41.03 -7.48
C LYS A 124 13.62 40.79 -6.04
N LEU A 125 14.23 41.79 -5.38
CA LEU A 125 14.62 41.72 -3.98
C LEU A 125 13.41 41.82 -3.02
N GLU A 126 12.40 42.63 -3.35
CA GLU A 126 11.11 42.68 -2.65
C GLU A 126 10.41 41.31 -2.67
N MET A 127 10.19 40.74 -3.86
CA MET A 127 9.54 39.44 -4.04
C MET A 127 10.27 38.32 -3.29
N LYS A 128 11.61 38.29 -3.34
CA LYS A 128 12.43 37.32 -2.60
C LYS A 128 12.36 37.47 -1.07
N ARG A 129 11.99 38.64 -0.55
CA ARG A 129 11.73 38.86 0.89
C ARG A 129 10.30 38.49 1.28
N ILE A 130 9.34 38.66 0.37
CA ILE A 130 7.92 38.34 0.59
C ILE A 130 7.69 36.83 0.55
N LEU A 131 8.29 36.10 -0.41
CA LEU A 131 8.05 34.67 -0.64
C LEU A 131 8.09 33.81 0.66
N PRO A 132 9.13 33.88 1.52
CA PRO A 132 9.19 33.08 2.77
C PRO A 132 8.16 33.48 3.85
N GLN A 133 7.40 34.56 3.65
CA GLN A 133 6.43 35.10 4.61
C GLN A 133 4.98 34.74 4.24
N ILE A 134 4.70 34.37 2.98
CA ILE A 134 3.33 34.21 2.45
C ILE A 134 2.51 33.20 3.26
N GLY A 135 3.06 32.00 3.51
CA GLY A 135 2.37 30.96 4.30
C GLY A 135 2.06 31.33 5.77
N ASN A 136 2.65 32.43 6.27
CA ASN A 136 2.37 32.97 7.60
C ASN A 136 1.50 34.26 7.57
N MET A 137 1.02 34.69 6.40
CA MET A 137 0.14 35.86 6.28
C MET A 137 -1.34 35.53 6.57
N ASN A 138 -2.02 36.47 7.21
CA ASN A 138 -3.47 36.43 7.35
C ASN A 138 -4.19 36.85 6.04
N ALA A 139 -5.50 36.67 5.99
CA ALA A 139 -6.33 37.05 4.83
C ALA A 139 -6.09 38.48 4.32
N ALA A 140 -5.90 39.47 5.20
CA ALA A 140 -5.67 40.85 4.78
C ALA A 140 -4.29 41.06 4.12
N GLY A 141 -3.25 40.37 4.60
CA GLY A 141 -1.93 40.38 3.95
C GLY A 141 -1.94 39.70 2.58
N LEU A 142 -2.59 38.53 2.48
CA LEU A 142 -2.74 37.79 1.22
C LEU A 142 -3.58 38.58 0.20
N ASP A 143 -4.67 39.20 0.63
CA ASP A 143 -5.50 40.11 -0.17
C ASP A 143 -4.72 41.32 -0.69
N GLN A 144 -3.90 41.93 0.17
CA GLN A 144 -3.01 43.02 -0.21
C GLN A 144 -2.01 42.57 -1.30
N LEU A 145 -1.41 41.38 -1.19
CA LEU A 145 -0.50 40.85 -2.22
C LEU A 145 -1.23 40.58 -3.56
N VAL A 146 -2.42 39.98 -3.51
CA VAL A 146 -3.25 39.75 -4.71
C VAL A 146 -3.57 41.08 -5.41
N LYS A 147 -3.94 42.12 -4.65
CA LYS A 147 -4.26 43.45 -5.17
C LYS A 147 -3.00 44.19 -5.65
N GLN A 148 -1.86 44.09 -4.96
CA GLN A 148 -0.57 44.73 -5.28
C GLN A 148 0.07 44.18 -6.56
N TYR A 149 0.04 42.86 -6.76
CA TYR A 149 0.63 42.21 -7.94
C TYR A 149 -0.40 41.86 -9.03
N HIS A 150 -1.65 42.33 -8.88
CA HIS A 150 -2.76 42.14 -9.83
C HIS A 150 -3.00 40.67 -10.20
N ILE A 151 -2.97 39.80 -9.20
CA ILE A 151 -2.99 38.35 -9.37
C ILE A 151 -4.40 37.89 -9.78
N LYS A 152 -4.45 37.05 -10.82
CA LYS A 152 -5.68 36.59 -11.49
C LYS A 152 -5.72 35.06 -11.59
N SER A 153 -6.89 34.50 -11.86
CA SER A 153 -7.08 33.07 -12.09
C SER A 153 -6.17 32.56 -13.23
N PRO A 154 -5.26 31.59 -13.00
CA PRO A 154 -4.28 31.15 -14.01
C PRO A 154 -4.89 30.55 -15.28
N ASN A 155 -6.12 30.02 -15.19
CA ASN A 155 -6.78 29.29 -16.27
C ASN A 155 -7.67 30.19 -17.15
N THR A 156 -8.18 31.29 -16.60
CA THR A 156 -9.21 32.14 -17.22
C THR A 156 -8.80 33.62 -17.33
N ASN A 157 -7.77 34.05 -16.60
CA ASN A 157 -7.39 35.45 -16.37
C ASN A 157 -8.48 36.31 -15.70
N ASN A 158 -9.47 35.67 -15.06
CA ASN A 158 -10.52 36.35 -14.29
C ASN A 158 -9.99 36.91 -12.97
N ASP A 159 -10.70 37.90 -12.44
CA ASP A 159 -10.48 38.43 -11.10
C ASP A 159 -10.88 37.42 -10.02
N LEU A 160 -10.22 37.51 -8.87
CA LEU A 160 -10.36 36.60 -7.73
C LEU A 160 -11.19 37.24 -6.62
N SER A 161 -11.85 36.42 -5.81
CA SER A 161 -12.45 36.82 -4.54
C SER A 161 -11.38 37.27 -3.54
N GLU A 162 -11.80 37.93 -2.46
CA GLU A 162 -10.95 38.08 -1.28
C GLU A 162 -10.65 36.68 -0.66
N PRO A 163 -9.56 36.50 0.11
CA PRO A 163 -9.19 35.21 0.68
C PRO A 163 -10.15 34.80 1.82
N ILE A 164 -10.74 33.62 1.69
CA ILE A 164 -11.71 33.07 2.66
C ILE A 164 -11.04 31.90 3.39
N ALA A 165 -11.10 31.88 4.73
CA ALA A 165 -10.63 30.76 5.54
C ALA A 165 -11.44 29.49 5.25
N PHE A 166 -10.77 28.35 5.10
CA PHE A 166 -11.35 27.09 4.67
C PHE A 166 -10.75 25.90 5.41
N ASN A 167 -11.59 25.21 6.17
CA ASN A 167 -11.15 24.10 7.02
C ASN A 167 -10.79 22.85 6.19
N LEU A 168 -9.56 22.39 6.41
CA LEU A 168 -8.96 21.22 5.76
C LEU A 168 -9.37 19.89 6.38
N MET A 169 -10.28 19.85 7.36
CA MET A 169 -10.83 18.61 7.89
C MET A 169 -12.23 18.36 7.33
N PHE A 170 -12.51 17.13 6.92
CA PHE A 170 -13.87 16.73 6.52
C PHE A 170 -14.76 16.63 7.76
N SER A 171 -15.61 17.62 7.98
CA SER A 171 -16.58 17.64 9.07
C SER A 171 -17.77 16.72 8.80
N THR A 172 -18.36 16.20 9.88
CA THR A 172 -19.52 15.31 9.85
C THR A 172 -20.27 15.38 11.19
N THR A 173 -21.42 14.70 11.28
CA THR A 173 -22.18 14.55 12.52
C THR A 173 -22.26 13.08 12.92
N ILE A 174 -22.07 12.82 14.21
CA ILE A 174 -22.06 11.48 14.81
C ILE A 174 -23.38 11.27 15.55
N GLY A 175 -24.08 10.20 15.19
CA GLY A 175 -25.41 9.85 15.73
C GLY A 175 -26.57 10.54 15.01
N ALA A 176 -27.73 9.87 14.97
CA ALA A 176 -28.90 10.31 14.19
C ALA A 176 -29.53 11.64 14.64
N THR A 177 -29.23 12.10 15.86
CA THR A 177 -29.66 13.41 16.39
C THR A 177 -28.75 14.56 15.97
N GLY A 178 -27.59 14.27 15.35
CA GLY A 178 -26.59 15.26 14.96
C GLY A 178 -25.86 15.97 16.13
N GLN A 179 -26.10 15.54 17.37
CA GLN A 179 -25.64 16.24 18.58
C GLN A 179 -24.12 16.24 18.79
N VAL A 180 -23.41 15.24 18.28
CA VAL A 180 -21.95 15.15 18.38
C VAL A 180 -21.33 15.56 17.05
N LYS A 181 -20.76 16.77 16.99
CA LYS A 181 -19.94 17.19 15.85
C LYS A 181 -18.64 16.38 15.83
N GLY A 182 -18.25 15.93 14.65
CA GLY A 182 -17.04 15.15 14.43
C GLY A 182 -16.39 15.45 13.09
N TYR A 183 -15.28 14.78 12.85
CA TYR A 183 -14.49 14.91 11.62
C TYR A 183 -13.95 13.54 11.21
N LEU A 184 -13.53 13.42 9.94
CA LEU A 184 -12.57 12.40 9.54
C LEU A 184 -11.16 12.88 9.95
N ARG A 185 -10.36 12.01 10.56
CA ARG A 185 -9.04 12.37 11.10
C ARG A 185 -8.04 12.85 10.03
N PRO A 186 -7.25 13.91 10.30
CA PRO A 186 -6.22 14.45 9.37
C PRO A 186 -4.84 13.76 9.47
N GLU A 187 -4.65 12.95 10.51
CA GLU A 187 -3.49 12.12 10.86
C GLU A 187 -4.02 10.88 11.64
N ALA A 188 -3.21 9.85 11.87
CA ALA A 188 -3.54 8.71 12.72
C ALA A 188 -3.02 8.86 14.17
N ALA A 189 -1.93 9.61 14.38
CA ALA A 189 -1.26 9.90 15.67
C ALA A 189 -2.19 10.04 16.89
N GLN A 190 -3.26 10.84 16.75
CA GLN A 190 -4.24 11.09 17.81
C GLN A 190 -4.89 9.83 18.40
N GLY A 191 -5.02 8.75 17.62
CA GLY A 191 -5.51 7.46 18.09
C GLY A 191 -4.58 6.78 19.10
N MET A 192 -3.27 6.96 18.94
CA MET A 192 -2.26 6.43 19.84
C MET A 192 -2.18 7.27 21.12
N PHE A 193 -2.25 8.61 21.04
CA PHE A 193 -2.25 9.47 22.24
C PHE A 193 -3.44 9.22 23.17
N VAL A 194 -4.67 9.10 22.66
CA VAL A 194 -5.85 8.82 23.52
C VAL A 194 -5.82 7.41 24.14
N ASN A 195 -5.03 6.49 23.57
CA ASN A 195 -4.82 5.14 24.11
C ASN A 195 -3.53 4.99 24.93
N PHE A 196 -2.72 6.05 25.09
CA PHE A 196 -1.40 6.02 25.72
C PHE A 196 -1.36 5.21 27.02
N LYS A 197 -2.33 5.43 27.94
CA LYS A 197 -2.39 4.71 29.21
C LYS A 197 -2.50 3.18 29.06
N ARG A 198 -3.24 2.69 28.06
CA ARG A 198 -3.39 1.26 27.77
C ARG A 198 -2.16 0.67 27.10
N LEU A 199 -1.49 1.45 26.25
CA LEU A 199 -0.25 1.08 25.58
C LEU A 199 0.89 0.95 26.61
N LEU A 200 1.02 1.93 27.52
CA LEU A 200 1.95 1.90 28.63
C LEU A 200 1.66 0.75 29.61
N GLU A 201 0.39 0.47 29.91
CA GLU A 201 -0.04 -0.68 30.73
C GLU A 201 0.35 -2.02 30.07
N PHE A 202 0.15 -2.16 28.76
CA PHE A 202 0.59 -3.32 27.99
C PHE A 202 2.12 -3.48 28.02
N ASN A 203 2.88 -2.38 27.95
CA ASN A 203 4.33 -2.35 28.15
C ASN A 203 4.78 -2.35 29.63
N GLN A 204 3.93 -2.81 30.55
CA GLN A 204 4.25 -3.01 31.98
C GLN A 204 4.74 -1.73 32.70
N GLY A 205 4.29 -0.55 32.25
CA GLY A 205 4.70 0.74 32.80
C GLY A 205 6.08 1.23 32.36
N ARG A 206 6.75 0.55 31.41
CA ARG A 206 8.15 0.82 31.03
C ARG A 206 8.25 1.74 29.82
N LEU A 207 9.37 2.46 29.76
CA LEU A 207 9.83 3.28 28.64
C LEU A 207 11.28 2.94 28.28
N PRO A 208 11.73 3.24 27.04
CA PRO A 208 10.90 3.71 25.92
C PRO A 208 9.96 2.62 25.40
N PHE A 209 8.92 3.02 24.66
CA PHE A 209 8.09 2.10 23.87
C PHE A 209 7.51 2.81 22.65
N ALA A 210 7.25 2.07 21.58
CA ALA A 210 6.61 2.60 20.38
C ALA A 210 5.21 2.00 20.17
N ALA A 211 4.24 2.86 19.88
CA ALA A 211 2.98 2.47 19.25
C ALA A 211 3.04 2.72 17.74
N ALA A 212 2.23 2.03 16.95
CA ALA A 212 2.13 2.27 15.52
C ALA A 212 0.67 2.16 15.03
N GLN A 213 0.31 2.91 13.99
CA GLN A 213 -0.95 2.72 13.28
C GLN A 213 -0.76 2.87 11.77
N ILE A 214 -1.38 1.95 11.01
CA ILE A 214 -1.54 2.02 9.56
C ILE A 214 -3.02 2.23 9.25
N GLY A 215 -3.37 3.27 8.49
CA GLY A 215 -4.76 3.49 8.12
C GLY A 215 -4.95 4.74 7.26
N ASN A 216 -6.19 5.06 6.91
CA ASN A 216 -6.47 6.25 6.11
C ASN A 216 -6.55 7.51 6.98
N ALA A 217 -6.10 8.62 6.39
CA ALA A 217 -6.19 9.98 6.89
C ALA A 217 -6.77 10.88 5.78
N PHE A 218 -7.42 11.97 6.18
CA PHE A 218 -8.33 12.74 5.32
C PHE A 218 -8.03 14.23 5.45
N ARG A 219 -7.66 14.88 4.35
CA ARG A 219 -7.40 16.33 4.29
C ARG A 219 -8.21 16.92 3.15
N ASN A 220 -9.14 17.82 3.45
CA ASN A 220 -10.04 18.46 2.50
C ASN A 220 -9.29 19.52 1.67
N GLU A 221 -8.34 19.07 0.86
CA GLU A 221 -7.46 19.91 0.06
C GLU A 221 -8.26 20.82 -0.87
N ILE A 222 -7.90 22.11 -0.94
CA ILE A 222 -8.60 23.12 -1.74
C ILE A 222 -8.46 22.84 -3.23
N SER A 223 -7.23 22.59 -3.70
CA SER A 223 -6.92 22.36 -5.11
C SER A 223 -5.95 21.18 -5.28
N PRO A 224 -6.40 19.93 -5.08
CA PRO A 224 -5.54 18.76 -5.21
C PRO A 224 -5.07 18.58 -6.66
N ARG A 225 -3.76 18.68 -6.85
CA ARG A 225 -3.03 18.65 -8.13
C ARG A 225 -1.86 17.66 -7.98
N SER A 226 -1.25 17.23 -9.09
CA SER A 226 -0.09 16.32 -9.09
C SER A 226 -0.38 14.87 -8.64
N GLY A 227 -1.52 14.30 -9.02
CA GLY A 227 -1.79 12.86 -8.88
C GLY A 227 -1.83 12.39 -7.43
N LEU A 228 -1.12 11.29 -7.12
CA LEU A 228 -1.05 10.72 -5.76
C LEU A 228 -0.28 11.60 -4.75
N LEU A 229 0.33 12.71 -5.18
CA LEU A 229 1.19 13.53 -4.32
C LEU A 229 0.40 14.45 -3.38
N ARG A 230 -0.78 14.93 -3.82
CA ARG A 230 -1.64 15.83 -3.05
C ARG A 230 -3.09 15.42 -3.23
N VAL A 231 -3.56 14.60 -2.30
CA VAL A 231 -4.84 13.85 -2.34
C VAL A 231 -5.67 14.11 -1.10
N ARG A 232 -6.98 13.87 -1.19
CA ARG A 232 -7.95 14.15 -0.13
C ARG A 232 -8.16 12.98 0.84
N GLU A 233 -7.92 11.77 0.37
CA GLU A 233 -7.83 10.55 1.18
C GLU A 233 -6.51 9.84 0.83
N PHE A 234 -5.75 9.47 1.85
CA PHE A 234 -4.51 8.73 1.70
C PHE A 234 -4.30 7.78 2.87
N THR A 235 -3.54 6.70 2.63
CA THR A 235 -3.07 5.84 3.71
C THR A 235 -1.78 6.42 4.27
N VAL A 236 -1.74 6.60 5.59
CA VAL A 236 -0.54 6.86 6.37
C VAL A 236 -0.08 5.58 7.05
N ALA A 237 1.20 5.52 7.38
CA ALA A 237 1.69 4.71 8.47
C ALA A 237 2.44 5.66 9.43
N GLU A 238 2.13 5.60 10.72
CA GLU A 238 2.61 6.53 11.75
C GLU A 238 3.06 5.73 12.98
N ILE A 239 4.06 6.24 13.70
CA ILE A 239 4.70 5.62 14.86
C ILE A 239 4.83 6.67 15.95
N GLU A 240 4.28 6.44 17.14
CA GLU A 240 4.57 7.26 18.32
C GLU A 240 5.60 6.54 19.20
N HIS A 241 6.86 6.98 19.17
CA HIS A 241 7.89 6.46 20.07
C HIS A 241 7.96 7.32 21.34
N PHE A 242 7.39 6.81 22.42
CA PHE A 242 7.38 7.43 23.74
C PHE A 242 8.72 7.17 24.46
N VAL A 243 9.35 8.25 24.94
CA VAL A 243 10.71 8.24 25.53
C VAL A 243 10.79 9.17 26.75
N ASP A 244 11.80 8.98 27.61
CA ASP A 244 12.05 9.89 28.74
C ASP A 244 12.51 11.27 28.21
N PRO A 245 11.99 12.40 28.72
CA PRO A 245 12.41 13.73 28.29
C PRO A 245 13.88 14.07 28.63
N ILE A 246 14.52 13.36 29.56
CA ILE A 246 15.92 13.54 29.97
C ILE A 246 16.85 12.55 29.24
N ASP A 247 16.41 11.31 29.02
CA ASP A 247 17.18 10.29 28.31
C ASP A 247 16.55 9.93 26.96
N LYS A 248 17.07 10.55 25.90
CA LYS A 248 16.74 10.28 24.49
C LYS A 248 17.84 9.49 23.75
N THR A 249 18.68 8.74 24.48
CA THR A 249 19.57 7.74 23.87
C THR A 249 18.75 6.63 23.21
N HIS A 250 19.33 5.89 22.26
CA HIS A 250 18.64 4.75 21.64
C HIS A 250 19.52 3.49 21.62
N PRO A 251 19.10 2.37 22.24
CA PRO A 251 19.96 1.19 22.46
C PRO A 251 20.34 0.44 21.17
N LYS A 252 19.76 0.81 20.02
CA LYS A 252 20.15 0.31 18.70
C LYS A 252 20.85 1.37 17.82
N PHE A 253 21.19 2.56 18.32
CA PHE A 253 21.75 3.64 17.48
C PHE A 253 23.00 3.19 16.69
N GLU A 254 23.87 2.40 17.31
CA GLU A 254 25.05 1.78 16.67
C GLU A 254 24.73 1.04 15.37
N THR A 255 23.53 0.45 15.21
CA THR A 255 23.17 -0.30 13.99
C THR A 255 22.92 0.59 12.76
N VAL A 256 22.87 1.91 12.94
CA VAL A 256 22.71 2.90 11.86
C VAL A 256 23.70 4.06 11.94
N ALA A 257 24.51 4.15 13.01
CA ALA A 257 25.44 5.25 13.27
C ALA A 257 26.40 5.54 12.10
N ASP A 258 26.89 4.50 11.42
CA ASP A 258 27.79 4.62 10.26
C ASP A 258 27.10 4.89 8.91
N LEU A 259 25.77 5.11 8.87
CA LEU A 259 25.09 5.49 7.62
C LEU A 259 25.43 6.92 7.20
N GLU A 260 26.03 7.05 6.02
CA GLU A 260 26.16 8.31 5.29
C GLU A 260 24.82 8.69 4.63
N ILE A 261 24.24 9.81 5.05
CA ILE A 261 22.92 10.30 4.60
C ILE A 261 23.02 11.77 4.16
N GLN A 262 22.28 12.13 3.12
CA GLN A 262 22.15 13.52 2.66
C GLN A 262 21.30 14.32 3.65
N LEU A 263 21.93 15.16 4.48
CA LEU A 263 21.27 16.06 5.43
C LEU A 263 21.23 17.49 4.87
N TYR A 264 20.09 18.15 4.97
CA TYR A 264 19.89 19.54 4.61
C TYR A 264 19.37 20.30 5.83
N SER A 265 20.30 20.74 6.68
CA SER A 265 20.01 21.42 7.95
C SER A 265 19.29 22.76 7.76
N ALA A 266 18.72 23.30 8.84
CA ALA A 266 18.14 24.66 8.82
C ALA A 266 19.21 25.72 8.53
N ASN A 267 20.44 25.54 9.01
CA ASN A 267 21.56 26.45 8.75
C ASN A 267 21.95 26.45 7.27
N ASN A 268 22.03 25.28 6.63
CA ASN A 268 22.35 25.17 5.20
C ASN A 268 21.26 25.84 4.34
N GLN A 269 19.98 25.69 4.72
CA GLN A 269 18.86 26.36 4.06
C GLN A 269 18.97 27.90 4.16
N VAL A 270 19.23 28.43 5.35
CA VAL A 270 19.38 29.89 5.59
C VAL A 270 20.58 30.47 4.86
N ASN A 271 21.69 29.72 4.77
CA ASN A 271 22.90 30.15 4.07
C ASN A 271 22.80 30.01 2.54
N GLY A 272 21.77 29.34 2.00
CA GLY A 272 21.68 28.99 0.57
C GLY A 272 22.69 27.93 0.13
N GLU A 273 23.19 27.12 1.06
CA GLU A 273 24.08 25.99 0.80
C GLU A 273 23.31 24.77 0.26
N SER A 274 24.03 23.72 -0.11
CA SER A 274 23.43 22.44 -0.50
C SER A 274 23.24 21.49 0.68
N ALA A 275 22.47 20.43 0.47
CA ALA A 275 22.52 19.24 1.31
C ALA A 275 23.95 18.67 1.32
N GLN A 276 24.38 18.12 2.45
CA GLN A 276 25.69 17.52 2.64
C GLN A 276 25.54 16.03 2.98
N LEU A 277 26.46 15.20 2.49
CA LEU A 277 26.55 13.80 2.89
C LEU A 277 27.24 13.73 4.26
N VAL A 278 26.50 13.32 5.29
CA VAL A 278 26.98 13.28 6.69
C VAL A 278 26.69 11.90 7.28
N ARG A 279 27.64 11.37 8.04
CA ARG A 279 27.47 10.12 8.82
C ARG A 279 26.64 10.39 10.07
N LEU A 280 25.65 9.57 10.38
CA LEU A 280 24.70 9.83 11.49
C LEU A 280 25.38 10.02 12.85
N ASP A 281 26.40 9.24 13.17
CA ASP A 281 27.27 9.39 14.34
C ASP A 281 27.85 10.82 14.47
N ASP A 282 28.37 11.35 13.36
CA ASP A 282 28.95 12.70 13.31
C ASP A 282 27.86 13.79 13.37
N ALA A 283 26.67 13.54 12.80
CA ALA A 283 25.52 14.45 12.86
C ALA A 283 24.95 14.59 14.29
N VAL A 284 24.94 13.52 15.09
CA VAL A 284 24.56 13.57 16.51
C VAL A 284 25.66 14.24 17.34
N ARG A 285 26.94 13.83 17.18
CA ARG A 285 28.06 14.42 17.95
C ARG A 285 28.32 15.90 17.67
N SER A 286 27.93 16.39 16.49
CA SER A 286 27.97 17.82 16.15
C SER A 286 26.69 18.59 16.50
N ASN A 287 25.69 17.92 17.10
CA ASN A 287 24.36 18.47 17.43
C ASN A 287 23.66 19.09 16.20
N VAL A 288 23.84 18.47 15.02
CA VAL A 288 23.04 18.78 13.82
C VAL A 288 21.68 18.09 13.94
N ILE A 289 21.67 16.80 14.34
CA ILE A 289 20.46 16.08 14.75
C ILE A 289 20.42 16.08 16.28
N ASN A 290 19.27 16.43 16.86
CA ASN A 290 19.10 16.72 18.29
C ASN A 290 19.47 15.55 19.23
N ASN A 291 19.14 14.30 18.89
CA ASN A 291 19.39 13.14 19.74
C ASN A 291 19.49 11.81 18.96
N GLU A 292 20.03 10.78 19.62
CA GLU A 292 20.21 9.43 19.04
C GLU A 292 18.89 8.78 18.61
N THR A 293 17.79 8.98 19.34
CA THR A 293 16.49 8.38 18.98
C THR A 293 15.98 8.96 17.66
N LEU A 294 16.07 10.28 17.48
CA LEU A 294 15.70 10.94 16.23
C LEU A 294 16.61 10.51 15.07
N ALA A 295 17.92 10.46 15.30
CA ALA A 295 18.90 9.97 14.32
C ALA A 295 18.71 8.49 13.97
N TYR A 296 18.31 7.67 14.95
CA TYR A 296 17.99 6.26 14.75
C TYR A 296 16.83 6.09 13.76
N PHE A 297 15.72 6.79 13.99
CA PHE A 297 14.58 6.73 13.08
C PHE A 297 14.91 7.30 11.71
N ILE A 298 15.69 8.38 11.58
CA ILE A 298 16.21 8.87 10.29
C ILE A 298 16.98 7.75 9.55
N GLY A 299 17.89 7.05 10.23
CA GLY A 299 18.62 5.90 9.66
C GLY A 299 17.70 4.75 9.25
N ARG A 300 16.70 4.41 10.08
CA ARG A 300 15.71 3.36 9.75
C ARG A 300 14.79 3.76 8.60
N ILE A 301 14.39 5.03 8.48
CA ILE A 301 13.63 5.57 7.35
C ILE A 301 14.46 5.44 6.06
N TYR A 302 15.72 5.86 6.06
CA TYR A 302 16.61 5.73 4.90
C TYR A 302 16.78 4.27 4.45
N LEU A 303 16.99 3.35 5.39
CA LEU A 303 17.07 1.91 5.10
C LEU A 303 15.74 1.37 4.54
N PHE A 304 14.59 1.82 5.03
CA PHE A 304 13.29 1.41 4.47
C PHE A 304 13.11 1.91 3.03
N PHE A 305 13.35 3.20 2.78
CA PHE A 305 13.18 3.83 1.46
C PHE A 305 14.09 3.20 0.41
N THR A 306 15.36 2.98 0.74
CA THR A 306 16.30 2.28 -0.15
C THR A 306 15.91 0.81 -0.38
N LYS A 307 15.44 0.10 0.66
CA LYS A 307 15.01 -1.31 0.56
C LYS A 307 13.76 -1.52 -0.30
N ILE A 308 12.84 -0.55 -0.35
CA ILE A 308 11.71 -0.58 -1.31
C ILE A 308 12.07 -0.08 -2.71
N GLY A 309 13.32 0.36 -2.95
CA GLY A 309 13.85 0.66 -4.27
C GLY A 309 13.85 2.15 -4.65
N ILE A 310 13.77 3.06 -3.68
CA ILE A 310 13.98 4.50 -3.94
C ILE A 310 15.49 4.75 -4.05
N ASP A 311 15.93 5.31 -5.19
CA ASP A 311 17.34 5.65 -5.44
C ASP A 311 17.94 6.52 -4.32
N LYS A 312 18.99 6.01 -3.64
CA LYS A 312 19.70 6.68 -2.55
C LYS A 312 20.26 8.05 -2.93
N ASN A 313 20.59 8.29 -4.20
CA ASN A 313 21.13 9.57 -4.68
C ASN A 313 20.03 10.64 -4.82
N ARG A 314 18.76 10.25 -4.63
CA ARG A 314 17.56 11.08 -4.74
C ARG A 314 16.75 11.10 -3.44
N ILE A 315 17.36 10.73 -2.31
CA ILE A 315 16.81 10.89 -0.96
C ILE A 315 17.64 11.96 -0.25
N ARG A 316 16.99 12.86 0.48
CA ARG A 316 17.61 13.72 1.50
C ARG A 316 16.69 13.86 2.70
N PHE A 317 17.25 14.20 3.86
CA PHE A 317 16.48 14.62 5.02
C PHE A 317 16.62 16.14 5.17
N ARG A 318 15.50 16.87 5.16
CA ARG A 318 15.47 18.33 5.30
C ARG A 318 14.95 18.70 6.68
N GLN A 319 15.74 19.47 7.43
CA GLN A 319 15.33 19.97 8.73
C GLN A 319 14.32 21.11 8.56
N HIS A 320 13.29 21.18 9.41
CA HIS A 320 12.38 22.33 9.42
C HIS A 320 13.11 23.59 9.88
N MET A 321 12.78 24.74 9.27
CA MET A 321 13.27 26.04 9.74
C MET A 321 12.43 26.56 10.92
N SER A 322 12.95 27.52 11.69
CA SER A 322 12.28 28.04 12.90
C SER A 322 10.95 28.79 12.64
N ASN A 323 10.66 29.13 11.38
CA ASN A 323 9.40 29.72 10.90
C ASN A 323 8.43 28.70 10.28
N GLU A 324 8.80 27.42 10.28
CA GLU A 324 8.09 26.28 9.68
C GLU A 324 7.80 25.20 10.75
N MET A 325 8.75 24.97 11.64
CA MET A 325 8.67 24.04 12.77
C MET A 325 7.38 24.27 13.57
N ALA A 326 6.58 23.21 13.72
CA ALA A 326 5.36 23.25 14.52
C ALA A 326 5.66 23.71 15.96
N HIS A 327 4.75 24.49 16.57
CA HIS A 327 4.93 25.16 17.87
C HIS A 327 5.12 24.23 19.09
N TYR A 328 5.17 22.92 18.86
CA TYR A 328 5.39 21.87 19.83
C TYR A 328 6.64 21.02 19.58
N ALA A 329 7.23 21.11 18.38
CA ALA A 329 8.37 20.31 18.01
C ALA A 329 9.68 20.94 18.51
N SER A 330 10.66 20.11 18.90
CA SER A 330 12.01 20.55 19.27
C SER A 330 13.09 20.24 18.23
N ASP A 331 12.78 19.37 17.26
CA ASP A 331 13.50 19.16 16.00
C ASP A 331 12.55 18.43 15.03
N CYS A 332 12.74 18.57 13.72
CA CYS A 332 11.90 17.89 12.72
C CYS A 332 12.64 17.76 11.39
N TRP A 333 12.60 16.55 10.80
CA TRP A 333 13.30 16.21 9.56
C TRP A 333 12.38 15.51 8.56
N ASP A 334 12.04 16.18 7.46
CA ASP A 334 11.29 15.59 6.33
C ASP A 334 12.18 14.64 5.54
N VAL A 335 11.69 13.43 5.21
CA VAL A 335 12.34 12.57 4.22
C VAL A 335 11.86 12.95 2.81
N GLU A 336 12.69 13.72 2.12
CA GLU A 336 12.40 14.23 0.79
C GLU A 336 12.99 13.37 -0.33
N CYS A 337 12.22 13.19 -1.41
CA CYS A 337 12.64 12.45 -2.59
C CYS A 337 12.60 13.30 -3.87
N LYS A 338 13.64 13.22 -4.71
CA LYS A 338 13.78 13.99 -5.96
C LYS A 338 13.16 13.26 -7.16
N ILE A 339 11.95 13.68 -7.53
CA ILE A 339 11.16 13.16 -8.67
C ILE A 339 11.01 14.23 -9.77
N SER A 340 10.21 13.92 -10.81
CA SER A 340 9.85 14.83 -11.93
C SER A 340 9.10 16.12 -11.52
N TYR A 341 8.66 16.22 -10.26
CA TYR A 341 8.09 17.42 -9.65
C TYR A 341 9.09 18.23 -8.80
N GLY A 342 10.36 17.81 -8.71
CA GLY A 342 11.34 18.36 -7.78
C GLY A 342 11.51 17.48 -6.54
N TRP A 343 11.98 18.08 -5.44
CA TRP A 343 12.00 17.42 -4.13
C TRP A 343 10.60 17.43 -3.52
N ILE A 344 10.13 16.28 -3.03
CA ILE A 344 8.87 16.17 -2.29
C ILE A 344 9.05 15.45 -0.95
N GLU A 345 8.48 16.01 0.11
CA GLU A 345 8.29 15.33 1.40
C GLU A 345 7.46 14.05 1.18
N CYS A 346 7.96 12.91 1.64
CA CYS A 346 7.32 11.60 1.53
C CYS A 346 6.92 11.02 2.91
N GLY A 347 7.05 11.83 3.96
CA GLY A 347 7.08 11.46 5.36
C GLY A 347 8.04 12.38 6.13
N ALA A 348 7.96 12.34 7.45
CA ALA A 348 8.79 13.15 8.34
C ALA A 348 9.18 12.38 9.60
N CYS A 349 10.15 12.91 10.33
CA CYS A 349 10.61 12.41 11.63
C CYS A 349 10.67 13.61 12.60
N ALA A 350 9.70 13.75 13.50
CA ALA A 350 9.54 14.90 14.37
C ALA A 350 9.74 14.54 15.86
N ASP A 351 10.44 15.39 16.61
CA ASP A 351 10.46 15.33 18.08
C ASP A 351 9.35 16.26 18.61
N ARG A 352 8.13 15.72 18.82
CA ARG A 352 6.91 16.48 19.21
C ARG A 352 6.93 16.95 20.67
N SER A 353 8.09 16.84 21.34
CA SER A 353 8.26 17.01 22.78
C SER A 353 7.16 16.24 23.55
N SER A 354 6.54 16.83 24.57
CA SER A 354 5.45 16.22 25.36
C SER A 354 4.08 16.89 25.13
N TYR A 355 3.92 17.61 24.02
CA TYR A 355 2.77 18.49 23.76
C TYR A 355 1.43 17.77 23.70
N ASP A 356 1.31 16.71 22.88
CA ASP A 356 0.03 16.03 22.65
C ASP A 356 -0.54 15.41 23.93
N LEU A 357 0.31 14.74 24.71
CA LEU A 357 -0.09 14.22 26.03
C LEU A 357 -0.49 15.37 26.98
N ASN A 358 0.25 16.48 27.00
CA ASN A 358 -0.13 17.68 27.79
C ASN A 358 -1.50 18.23 27.40
N GLN A 359 -1.82 18.34 26.10
CA GLN A 359 -3.14 18.81 25.67
C GLN A 359 -4.24 17.83 26.05
N HIS A 360 -4.04 16.53 25.81
CA HIS A 360 -5.05 15.52 26.16
C HIS A 360 -5.27 15.42 27.67
N ILE A 361 -4.24 15.57 28.51
CA ILE A 361 -4.40 15.74 29.97
C ILE A 361 -5.29 16.96 30.26
N LYS A 362 -4.96 18.12 29.68
CA LYS A 362 -5.63 19.40 29.93
C LYS A 362 -7.10 19.44 29.50
N PHE A 363 -7.46 18.74 28.42
CA PHE A 363 -8.84 18.69 27.91
C PHE A 363 -9.68 17.53 28.48
N SER A 364 -9.08 16.41 28.87
CA SER A 364 -9.81 15.21 29.37
C SER A 364 -9.80 15.04 30.89
N GLY A 365 -8.91 15.74 31.60
CA GLY A 365 -8.64 15.52 33.02
C GLY A 365 -7.98 14.17 33.34
N GLN A 366 -7.61 13.38 32.34
CA GLN A 366 -6.98 12.07 32.54
C GLN A 366 -5.46 12.20 32.73
N ARG A 367 -4.91 11.41 33.64
CA ARG A 367 -3.48 11.30 33.92
C ARG A 367 -2.79 10.44 32.83
N LEU A 368 -2.08 11.09 31.91
CA LEU A 368 -1.35 10.46 30.79
C LEU A 368 0.17 10.62 31.01
N THR A 369 0.67 9.93 32.02
CA THR A 369 2.04 10.05 32.52
C THR A 369 2.71 8.68 32.65
N ALA A 370 4.04 8.70 32.75
CA ALA A 370 4.85 7.53 33.06
C ALA A 370 5.67 7.76 34.33
N THR A 371 6.36 6.71 34.78
CA THR A 371 7.09 6.69 36.06
C THR A 371 8.49 6.13 35.90
N ARG A 372 9.48 6.78 36.51
CA ARG A 372 10.87 6.28 36.61
C ARG A 372 11.30 6.10 38.05
N GLN A 373 12.15 5.11 38.30
CA GLN A 373 12.82 4.95 39.59
C GLN A 373 13.88 6.05 39.75
N LEU A 374 13.90 6.73 40.90
CA LEU A 374 14.97 7.66 41.24
C LEU A 374 16.23 6.89 41.71
N SER A 375 17.40 7.33 41.26
CA SER A 375 18.70 6.73 41.62
C SER A 375 19.05 6.86 43.11
N ALA A 376 18.50 7.87 43.78
CA ALA A 376 18.46 8.01 45.23
C ALA A 376 17.06 8.48 45.64
N ALA A 377 16.55 7.96 46.75
CA ALA A 377 15.23 8.35 47.26
C ALA A 377 15.23 9.82 47.71
N LYS A 378 14.27 10.61 47.22
CA LYS A 378 14.19 12.05 47.45
C LYS A 378 13.12 12.33 48.50
N THR A 379 13.54 12.74 49.69
CA THR A 379 12.62 13.31 50.69
C THR A 379 12.07 14.64 50.16
N ILE A 380 10.75 14.73 50.01
CA ILE A 380 10.05 15.98 49.73
C ILE A 380 9.13 16.30 50.91
N GLN A 381 9.11 17.57 51.32
CA GLN A 381 8.18 18.08 52.31
C GLN A 381 6.88 18.49 51.62
N VAL A 382 5.82 17.69 51.80
CA VAL A 382 4.51 17.89 51.18
C VAL A 382 3.56 18.54 52.18
N SER A 383 3.03 19.70 51.83
CA SER A 383 2.07 20.43 52.68
C SER A 383 0.63 20.01 52.36
N GLU A 384 0.06 19.09 53.13
CA GLU A 384 -1.34 18.71 52.97
C GLU A 384 -2.26 19.75 53.63
N LYS A 385 -3.16 20.36 52.84
CA LYS A 385 -4.19 21.28 53.33
C LYS A 385 -5.37 20.47 53.88
N LYS A 386 -5.52 20.40 55.20
CA LYS A 386 -6.67 19.73 55.83
C LYS A 386 -7.76 20.73 56.16
N LEU A 387 -8.88 20.60 55.44
CA LEU A 387 -10.10 21.39 55.65
C LEU A 387 -11.11 20.58 56.47
N ASN A 388 -11.58 21.13 57.57
CA ASN A 388 -12.70 20.56 58.31
C ASN A 388 -14.03 21.01 57.71
N SER A 389 -14.42 20.40 56.58
CA SER A 389 -15.65 20.73 55.85
C SER A 389 -16.92 20.67 56.70
N LYS A 390 -16.94 19.88 57.79
CA LYS A 390 -18.06 19.83 58.74
C LYS A 390 -18.17 21.14 59.55
N ILE A 391 -17.05 21.63 60.12
CA ILE A 391 -17.04 22.91 60.85
C ILE A 391 -17.28 24.08 59.89
N ILE A 392 -16.62 24.10 58.73
CA ILE A 392 -16.80 25.15 57.70
C ILE A 392 -18.27 25.20 57.24
N GLY A 393 -18.90 24.05 57.02
CA GLY A 393 -20.33 23.91 56.70
C GLY A 393 -21.25 24.44 57.80
N GLN A 394 -20.97 24.12 59.06
CA GLN A 394 -21.75 24.59 60.21
C GLN A 394 -21.64 26.11 60.42
N SER A 395 -20.43 26.68 60.24
CA SER A 395 -20.16 28.10 60.46
C SER A 395 -20.67 29.01 59.35
N PHE A 396 -20.52 28.64 58.06
CA PHE A 396 -20.84 29.54 56.94
C PHE A 396 -22.06 29.12 56.10
N ARG A 397 -22.62 27.93 56.36
CA ARG A 397 -23.88 27.43 55.76
C ARG A 397 -23.90 27.57 54.23
N ALA A 398 -24.70 28.51 53.69
CA ALA A 398 -24.87 28.70 52.25
C ALA A 398 -23.59 29.18 51.53
N ASP A 399 -22.71 29.92 52.22
CA ASP A 399 -21.43 30.37 51.65
C ASP A 399 -20.29 29.36 51.85
N ALA A 400 -20.50 28.28 52.63
CA ALA A 400 -19.44 27.34 53.01
C ALA A 400 -18.76 26.67 51.81
N SER A 401 -19.50 26.35 50.74
CA SER A 401 -18.92 25.76 49.52
C SER A 401 -17.86 26.66 48.88
N LYS A 402 -18.10 27.99 48.88
CA LYS A 402 -17.16 28.99 48.35
C LYS A 402 -15.91 29.10 49.22
N VAL A 403 -16.08 29.08 50.55
CA VAL A 403 -14.97 29.09 51.52
C VAL A 403 -14.11 27.83 51.38
N ILE A 404 -14.71 26.65 51.23
CA ILE A 404 -14.00 25.39 50.96
C ILE A 404 -13.19 25.50 49.66
N GLN A 405 -13.83 25.93 48.56
CA GLN A 405 -13.17 26.05 47.25
C GLN A 405 -12.02 27.07 47.27
N TYR A 406 -12.18 28.20 47.96
CA TYR A 406 -11.11 29.19 48.15
C TYR A 406 -9.91 28.61 48.92
N LEU A 407 -10.16 27.98 50.08
CA LEU A 407 -9.11 27.41 50.93
C LEU A 407 -8.39 26.23 50.25
N GLN A 408 -9.08 25.45 49.43
CA GLN A 408 -8.47 24.43 48.57
C GLN A 408 -7.55 25.05 47.52
N ASN A 409 -7.96 26.16 46.89
CA ASN A 409 -7.27 26.79 45.77
C ASN A 409 -6.11 27.75 46.14
N LEU A 410 -5.82 27.97 47.43
CA LEU A 410 -4.64 28.73 47.87
C LEU A 410 -3.33 28.16 47.28
N SER A 411 -2.31 28.99 47.05
CA SER A 411 -0.97 28.46 46.74
C SER A 411 -0.38 27.75 47.96
N GLU A 412 0.69 26.95 47.80
CA GLU A 412 1.35 26.31 48.95
C GLU A 412 1.95 27.37 49.91
N HIS A 413 2.49 28.46 49.36
CA HIS A 413 2.97 29.61 50.12
C HIS A 413 1.85 30.26 50.95
N ASP A 414 0.71 30.56 50.31
CA ASP A 414 -0.39 31.28 50.98
C ASP A 414 -1.13 30.40 51.97
N ALA A 415 -1.20 29.09 51.71
CA ALA A 415 -1.69 28.09 52.65
C ALA A 415 -0.81 28.01 53.91
N ARG A 416 0.52 27.97 53.76
CA ARG A 416 1.46 28.00 54.90
C ARG A 416 1.34 29.33 55.67
N SER A 417 1.33 30.48 54.97
CA SER A 417 1.20 31.80 55.61
C SER A 417 -0.14 31.98 56.34
N LEU A 418 -1.25 31.47 55.78
CA LEU A 418 -2.54 31.45 56.47
C LEU A 418 -2.49 30.53 57.70
N HIS A 419 -1.87 29.34 57.58
CA HIS A 419 -1.74 28.41 58.70
C HIS A 419 -0.93 29.01 59.86
N GLU A 420 0.21 29.65 59.59
CA GLU A 420 1.04 30.34 60.60
C GLU A 420 0.26 31.42 61.36
N LYS A 421 -0.50 32.25 60.64
CA LYS A 421 -1.37 33.28 61.25
C LYS A 421 -2.48 32.67 62.11
N LEU A 422 -3.06 31.55 61.64
CA LEU A 422 -4.09 30.79 62.38
C LEU A 422 -3.57 30.11 63.67
N GLN A 423 -2.25 30.06 63.90
CA GLN A 423 -1.68 29.68 65.20
C GLN A 423 -1.65 30.86 66.21
N GLN A 424 -1.77 32.10 65.74
CA GLN A 424 -1.68 33.32 66.56
C GLN A 424 -3.05 33.94 66.84
N ALA A 425 -3.93 33.98 65.84
CA ALA A 425 -5.27 34.57 65.93
C ALA A 425 -6.24 33.91 64.93
N HIS A 426 -7.52 34.27 64.99
CA HIS A 426 -8.45 33.97 63.90
C HIS A 426 -8.23 34.96 62.75
N GLU A 427 -8.19 34.46 61.52
CA GLU A 427 -7.87 35.27 60.34
C GLU A 427 -9.09 35.62 59.50
N LYS A 428 -9.03 36.76 58.80
CA LYS A 428 -10.08 37.18 57.86
C LYS A 428 -9.68 36.90 56.43
N ILE A 429 -10.47 36.09 55.73
CA ILE A 429 -10.39 35.93 54.27
C ILE A 429 -11.52 36.70 53.59
N ALA A 430 -11.25 37.23 52.40
CA ALA A 430 -12.27 37.84 51.54
C ALA A 430 -12.59 36.89 50.37
N VAL A 431 -13.86 36.47 50.26
CA VAL A 431 -14.36 35.61 49.17
C VAL A 431 -15.64 36.22 48.61
N ASP A 432 -15.71 36.44 47.29
CA ASP A 432 -16.81 37.12 46.60
C ASP A 432 -17.24 38.45 47.25
N GLY A 433 -16.28 39.21 47.79
CA GLY A 433 -16.53 40.50 48.46
C GLY A 433 -17.12 40.41 49.87
N LYS A 434 -17.28 39.21 50.43
CA LYS A 434 -17.65 38.98 51.85
C LYS A 434 -16.40 38.62 52.67
N GLU A 435 -16.33 39.09 53.91
CA GLU A 435 -15.34 38.63 54.89
C GLU A 435 -15.82 37.36 55.60
N PHE A 436 -14.92 36.39 55.78
CA PHE A 436 -15.14 35.18 56.59
C PHE A 436 -14.01 35.01 57.60
N ILE A 437 -14.35 34.69 58.85
CA ILE A 437 -13.39 34.47 59.94
C ILE A 437 -13.01 32.98 59.97
N ILE A 438 -11.79 32.66 59.57
CA ILE A 438 -11.24 31.31 59.60
C ILE A 438 -10.56 31.05 60.94
N THR A 439 -10.66 29.80 61.41
CA THR A 439 -10.05 29.34 62.65
C THR A 439 -9.15 28.12 62.39
N THR A 440 -8.22 27.85 63.30
CA THR A 440 -7.31 26.70 63.26
C THR A 440 -8.06 25.36 63.23
N ALA A 441 -9.30 25.31 63.72
CA ALA A 441 -10.16 24.12 63.66
C ALA A 441 -10.82 23.90 62.28
N MET A 442 -10.84 24.93 61.42
CA MET A 442 -11.37 24.87 60.06
C MET A 442 -10.30 24.51 59.03
N PHE A 443 -9.08 25.03 59.19
CA PHE A 443 -8.00 24.90 58.22
C PHE A 443 -6.65 24.68 58.93
N THR A 444 -6.02 23.53 58.65
CA THR A 444 -4.62 23.26 59.01
C THR A 444 -3.80 22.91 57.77
N VAL A 445 -2.50 23.12 57.86
CA VAL A 445 -1.52 22.60 56.90
C VAL A 445 -0.60 21.65 57.65
N GLU A 446 -0.61 20.38 57.28
CA GLU A 446 0.31 19.38 57.82
C GLU A 446 1.44 19.16 56.81
N THR A 447 2.65 19.57 57.18
CA THR A 447 3.84 19.29 56.38
C THR A 447 4.37 17.90 56.71
N THR A 448 4.38 17.00 55.73
CA THR A 448 4.83 15.61 55.88
C THR A 448 6.07 15.33 55.03
N GLU A 449 7.06 14.63 55.60
CA GLU A 449 8.23 14.17 54.85
C GLU A 449 7.90 12.89 54.10
N ASN A 450 7.67 13.01 52.78
CA ASN A 450 7.41 11.87 51.92
C ASN A 450 8.69 11.48 51.18
N ILE A 451 9.14 10.24 51.40
CA ILE A 451 10.30 9.67 50.71
C ILE A 451 9.85 9.17 49.32
N VAL A 452 10.08 9.98 48.30
CA VAL A 452 9.74 9.64 46.92
C VAL A 452 10.86 8.81 46.30
N GLN A 453 10.56 7.57 45.94
CA GLN A 453 11.45 6.66 45.21
C GLN A 453 11.16 6.61 43.70
N VAL A 454 10.00 7.11 43.29
CA VAL A 454 9.49 7.04 41.91
C VAL A 454 9.03 8.43 41.49
N GLU A 455 9.61 8.95 40.41
CA GLU A 455 9.23 10.22 39.82
C GLU A 455 8.24 10.02 38.67
N GLU A 456 7.21 10.86 38.62
CA GLU A 456 6.23 10.91 37.54
C GLU A 456 6.60 12.00 36.53
N PHE A 457 6.47 11.69 35.24
CA PHE A 457 6.70 12.66 34.16
C PHE A 457 5.77 12.41 32.97
N ILE A 458 5.67 13.39 32.08
CA ILE A 458 4.98 13.26 30.78
C ILE A 458 6.06 12.91 29.73
N PRO A 459 6.00 11.75 29.06
CA PRO A 459 7.00 11.35 28.07
C PRO A 459 7.14 12.34 26.92
N CYS A 460 8.33 12.38 26.31
CA CYS A 460 8.50 12.93 24.98
C CYS A 460 8.06 11.91 23.91
N VAL A 461 7.76 12.40 22.71
CA VAL A 461 7.35 11.58 21.57
C VAL A 461 8.22 11.90 20.35
N ILE A 462 8.82 10.87 19.76
CA ILE A 462 9.40 10.94 18.41
C ILE A 462 8.40 10.30 17.44
N GLU A 463 7.97 11.05 16.42
CA GLU A 463 7.00 10.63 15.41
C GLU A 463 7.65 10.46 14.02
N PRO A 464 7.90 9.21 13.60
CA PRO A 464 8.05 8.84 12.19
C PRO A 464 6.70 8.69 11.47
N THR A 465 6.38 9.61 10.54
CA THR A 465 5.18 9.55 9.68
C THR A 465 5.53 9.24 8.22
N PHE A 466 4.69 8.47 7.53
CA PHE A 466 4.95 7.92 6.19
C PHE A 466 3.76 8.09 5.24
N GLY A 467 3.91 8.96 4.23
CA GLY A 467 2.89 9.20 3.21
C GLY A 467 2.88 8.11 2.13
N ILE A 468 2.22 6.97 2.40
CA ILE A 468 2.29 5.74 1.57
C ILE A 468 1.95 5.99 0.08
N GLY A 469 1.02 6.91 -0.21
CA GLY A 469 0.68 7.30 -1.59
C GLY A 469 1.84 7.99 -2.33
N ARG A 470 2.56 8.90 -1.65
CA ARG A 470 3.76 9.57 -2.18
C ARG A 470 4.91 8.58 -2.33
N ILE A 471 5.18 7.79 -1.28
CA ILE A 471 6.21 6.75 -1.27
C ILE A 471 6.02 5.78 -2.45
N MET A 472 4.79 5.31 -2.70
CA MET A 472 4.51 4.41 -3.83
C MET A 472 4.74 5.10 -5.18
N TYR A 473 4.31 6.36 -5.36
CA TYR A 473 4.55 7.11 -6.59
C TYR A 473 6.05 7.32 -6.85
N THR A 474 6.80 7.80 -5.87
CA THR A 474 8.27 7.98 -5.94
C THR A 474 8.97 6.67 -6.30
N THR A 475 8.58 5.57 -5.65
CA THR A 475 9.15 4.24 -5.91
C THR A 475 8.89 3.78 -7.35
N LEU A 476 7.69 4.04 -7.88
CA LEU A 476 7.35 3.74 -9.28
C LEU A 476 8.12 4.61 -10.26
N GLU A 477 8.26 5.91 -10.02
CA GLU A 477 8.99 6.81 -10.92
C GLU A 477 10.48 6.47 -10.96
N HIS A 478 11.13 6.27 -9.80
CA HIS A 478 12.55 5.92 -9.73
C HIS A 478 12.86 4.58 -10.42
N ASN A 479 11.92 3.64 -10.42
CA ASN A 479 12.05 2.33 -11.06
C ASN A 479 11.50 2.26 -12.50
N PHE A 480 10.92 3.33 -13.04
CA PHE A 480 10.52 3.37 -14.45
C PHE A 480 11.74 3.31 -15.37
N LYS A 481 11.68 2.46 -16.41
CA LYS A 481 12.73 2.27 -17.42
C LYS A 481 12.10 2.01 -18.79
N VAL A 482 12.86 2.30 -19.84
CA VAL A 482 12.54 1.99 -21.24
C VAL A 482 13.60 1.03 -21.78
N ARG A 483 13.22 0.05 -22.62
CA ARG A 483 14.19 -0.88 -23.23
C ARG A 483 14.94 -0.19 -24.37
N SER A 484 16.27 -0.27 -24.37
CA SER A 484 17.15 0.32 -25.39
C SER A 484 16.98 -0.24 -26.81
N GLN A 485 16.29 -1.37 -26.96
CA GLN A 485 16.02 -2.02 -28.25
C GLN A 485 14.61 -1.74 -28.80
N ASP A 486 13.72 -1.18 -27.98
CA ASP A 486 12.30 -1.02 -28.30
C ASP A 486 11.70 0.03 -27.36
N GLU A 487 11.63 1.30 -27.81
CA GLU A 487 11.17 2.43 -27.01
C GLU A 487 9.69 2.33 -26.59
N GLN A 488 8.92 1.43 -27.20
CA GLN A 488 7.54 1.15 -26.77
C GLN A 488 7.50 0.25 -25.52
N ARG A 489 8.59 -0.49 -25.21
CA ARG A 489 8.67 -1.35 -24.02
C ARG A 489 9.13 -0.57 -22.79
N LYS A 490 8.15 0.01 -22.13
CA LYS A 490 8.26 0.65 -20.82
C LYS A 490 7.99 -0.38 -19.72
N TYR A 491 8.76 -0.34 -18.65
CA TYR A 491 8.72 -1.34 -17.58
C TYR A 491 9.19 -0.76 -16.25
N PHE A 492 8.97 -1.49 -15.16
CA PHE A 492 9.39 -1.09 -13.82
C PHE A 492 10.33 -2.12 -13.19
N THR A 493 11.43 -1.65 -12.59
CA THR A 493 12.48 -2.46 -11.96
C THR A 493 12.29 -2.64 -10.44
N LEU A 494 11.05 -2.77 -9.98
CA LEU A 494 10.75 -2.84 -8.54
C LEU A 494 11.47 -4.01 -7.85
N PRO A 495 12.00 -3.84 -6.62
CA PRO A 495 12.56 -4.94 -5.84
C PRO A 495 11.56 -6.10 -5.68
N PRO A 496 12.01 -7.37 -5.77
CA PRO A 496 11.14 -8.54 -5.64
C PRO A 496 10.28 -8.53 -4.38
N LEU A 497 10.78 -7.96 -3.27
CA LEU A 497 10.01 -7.81 -2.03
C LEU A 497 8.70 -7.02 -2.20
N ILE A 498 8.69 -5.94 -2.99
CA ILE A 498 7.49 -5.09 -3.19
C ILE A 498 6.72 -5.38 -4.49
N ALA A 499 7.34 -6.06 -5.47
CA ALA A 499 6.73 -6.40 -6.76
C ALA A 499 5.34 -7.07 -6.61
N PRO A 500 4.33 -6.67 -7.42
CA PRO A 500 2.92 -7.04 -7.20
C PRO A 500 2.66 -8.54 -7.25
N TYR A 501 3.16 -9.17 -8.32
CA TYR A 501 3.24 -10.62 -8.48
C TYR A 501 4.72 -10.95 -8.57
N LYS A 502 5.16 -12.03 -7.93
CA LYS A 502 6.56 -12.47 -7.96
C LYS A 502 6.90 -13.23 -9.24
N CYS A 503 5.96 -14.06 -9.72
CA CYS A 503 6.14 -14.86 -10.94
C CYS A 503 5.04 -14.63 -11.98
N ALA A 504 5.37 -14.81 -13.26
CA ALA A 504 4.40 -15.00 -14.34
C ALA A 504 4.51 -16.41 -14.92
N ILE A 505 3.40 -17.11 -15.20
CA ILE A 505 3.41 -18.42 -15.88
C ILE A 505 2.96 -18.23 -17.34
N LEU A 506 3.89 -18.46 -18.27
CA LEU A 506 3.79 -18.08 -19.68
C LEU A 506 4.09 -19.28 -20.61
N PRO A 507 3.10 -20.07 -21.07
CA PRO A 507 3.37 -21.14 -22.03
C PRO A 507 3.86 -20.58 -23.37
N LEU A 508 4.76 -21.27 -24.09
CA LEU A 508 5.35 -20.77 -25.33
C LEU A 508 4.29 -20.46 -26.40
N SER A 509 3.26 -21.31 -26.49
CA SER A 509 2.13 -21.21 -27.42
C SER A 509 0.82 -21.65 -26.75
N GLY A 510 -0.29 -21.70 -27.50
CA GLY A 510 -1.58 -22.20 -27.03
C GLY A 510 -1.73 -23.73 -27.01
N ASN A 511 -0.63 -24.49 -27.09
CA ASN A 511 -0.65 -25.95 -27.12
C ASN A 511 -1.34 -26.54 -25.87
N ALA A 512 -2.17 -27.57 -26.07
CA ALA A 512 -2.87 -28.26 -25.00
C ALA A 512 -1.91 -29.02 -24.05
N GLU A 513 -0.78 -29.50 -24.56
CA GLU A 513 0.25 -30.24 -23.80
C GLU A 513 0.87 -29.41 -22.67
N PHE A 514 0.81 -28.07 -22.75
CA PHE A 514 1.32 -27.20 -21.69
C PHE A 514 0.35 -27.06 -20.51
N LYS A 515 -0.95 -27.40 -20.67
CA LYS A 515 -1.98 -27.20 -19.64
C LYS A 515 -1.70 -27.95 -18.32
N PRO A 516 -1.26 -29.23 -18.31
CA PRO A 516 -0.93 -29.93 -17.06
C PRO A 516 0.21 -29.24 -16.29
N PHE A 517 1.29 -28.86 -16.97
CA PHE A 517 2.43 -28.17 -16.37
C PHE A 517 2.06 -26.77 -15.84
N ILE A 518 1.26 -26.00 -16.57
CA ILE A 518 0.73 -24.71 -16.08
C ILE A 518 -0.05 -24.90 -14.78
N LYS A 519 -0.90 -25.95 -14.70
CA LYS A 519 -1.65 -26.27 -13.47
C LYS A 519 -0.71 -26.69 -12.34
N GLN A 520 0.21 -27.62 -12.59
CA GLN A 520 1.18 -28.10 -11.59
C GLN A 520 1.98 -26.93 -10.98
N ILE A 521 2.53 -26.06 -11.81
CA ILE A 521 3.32 -24.89 -11.38
C ILE A 521 2.44 -23.87 -10.65
N SER A 522 1.22 -23.64 -11.12
CA SER A 522 0.21 -22.81 -10.45
C SER A 522 -0.12 -23.31 -9.05
N ASP A 523 -0.39 -24.61 -8.90
CA ASP A 523 -0.73 -25.23 -7.62
C ASP A 523 0.45 -25.17 -6.64
N LEU A 524 1.67 -25.45 -7.11
CA LEU A 524 2.90 -25.37 -6.30
C LEU A 524 3.15 -23.94 -5.77
N LEU A 525 3.05 -22.92 -6.64
CA LEU A 525 3.22 -21.53 -6.21
C LEU A 525 2.11 -21.07 -5.25
N THR A 526 0.87 -21.54 -5.45
CA THR A 526 -0.25 -21.27 -4.52
C THR A 526 0.02 -21.87 -3.14
N GLN A 527 0.44 -23.14 -3.08
CA GLN A 527 0.75 -23.84 -1.83
C GLN A 527 1.92 -23.19 -1.08
N ALA A 528 2.90 -22.63 -1.79
CA ALA A 528 4.01 -21.87 -1.23
C ALA A 528 3.66 -20.42 -0.83
N GLY A 529 2.44 -19.95 -1.09
CA GLY A 529 2.02 -18.56 -0.83
C GLY A 529 2.70 -17.51 -1.72
N ILE A 530 3.31 -17.92 -2.84
CA ILE A 530 4.03 -17.03 -3.76
C ILE A 530 3.01 -16.41 -4.73
N SER A 531 2.89 -15.08 -4.79
CA SER A 531 1.96 -14.43 -5.72
C SER A 531 2.43 -14.56 -7.17
N TYR A 532 1.53 -14.98 -8.07
CA TYR A 532 1.84 -15.18 -9.50
C TYR A 532 0.69 -14.79 -10.42
N LYS A 533 0.99 -14.66 -11.72
CA LYS A 533 0.02 -14.36 -12.77
C LYS A 533 0.15 -15.32 -13.96
N VAL A 534 -0.94 -15.94 -14.39
CA VAL A 534 -0.96 -16.76 -15.62
C VAL A 534 -1.33 -15.89 -16.83
N ASP A 535 -0.64 -16.06 -17.96
CA ASP A 535 -1.01 -15.43 -19.25
C ASP A 535 -0.88 -16.45 -20.40
N THR A 536 -2.00 -17.14 -20.64
CA THR A 536 -2.24 -18.13 -21.69
C THR A 536 -2.76 -17.51 -23.00
N SER A 537 -2.77 -16.17 -23.15
CA SER A 537 -3.40 -15.55 -24.31
C SER A 537 -2.63 -15.81 -25.61
N SER A 538 -3.31 -15.76 -26.75
CA SER A 538 -2.79 -16.04 -28.11
C SER A 538 -1.67 -15.11 -28.63
N SER A 539 -1.11 -14.24 -27.79
CA SER A 539 0.03 -13.38 -28.13
C SER A 539 1.34 -14.16 -28.13
N CYS A 540 2.29 -13.76 -28.98
CA CYS A 540 3.64 -14.32 -28.95
C CYS A 540 4.33 -14.06 -27.60
N ILE A 541 5.24 -14.96 -27.21
CA ILE A 541 5.89 -14.93 -25.89
C ILE A 541 6.55 -13.57 -25.57
N GLY A 542 7.16 -12.91 -26.56
CA GLY A 542 7.75 -11.58 -26.39
C GLY A 542 6.75 -10.48 -26.01
N LYS A 543 5.50 -10.53 -26.51
CA LYS A 543 4.42 -9.62 -26.10
C LYS A 543 3.90 -9.95 -24.70
N ARG A 544 3.98 -11.21 -24.27
CA ARG A 544 3.58 -11.63 -22.92
C ARG A 544 4.64 -11.28 -21.88
N TYR A 545 5.92 -11.47 -22.17
CA TYR A 545 7.02 -10.88 -21.39
C TYR A 545 6.87 -9.36 -21.27
N ALA A 546 6.69 -8.63 -22.38
CA ALA A 546 6.50 -7.17 -22.33
C ALA A 546 5.32 -6.75 -21.43
N ARG A 547 4.19 -7.46 -21.48
CA ARG A 547 3.04 -7.19 -20.59
C ARG A 547 3.27 -7.57 -19.12
N CYS A 548 4.25 -8.40 -18.78
CA CYS A 548 4.63 -8.71 -17.40
C CYS A 548 5.65 -7.69 -16.88
N ASP A 549 6.63 -7.33 -17.71
CA ASP A 549 7.61 -6.25 -17.46
C ASP A 549 6.89 -4.91 -17.19
N GLU A 550 5.86 -4.57 -18.00
CA GLU A 550 4.99 -3.39 -17.83
C GLU A 550 4.26 -3.31 -16.46
N ILE A 551 4.18 -4.40 -15.71
CA ILE A 551 3.60 -4.45 -14.35
C ILE A 551 4.55 -5.06 -13.32
N ALA A 552 5.86 -4.84 -13.52
CA ALA A 552 6.89 -5.09 -12.52
C ALA A 552 6.99 -6.54 -11.99
N ILE A 553 6.63 -7.55 -12.78
CA ILE A 553 6.77 -8.95 -12.36
C ILE A 553 8.24 -9.38 -12.56
N PRO A 554 9.03 -9.62 -11.50
CA PRO A 554 10.48 -9.76 -11.61
C PRO A 554 10.90 -11.07 -12.27
N PHE A 555 10.07 -12.12 -12.19
CA PHE A 555 10.39 -13.44 -12.73
C PHE A 555 9.28 -13.98 -13.64
N ALA A 556 9.65 -14.64 -14.73
CA ALA A 556 8.70 -15.28 -15.64
C ALA A 556 9.10 -16.73 -15.94
N ILE A 557 8.20 -17.65 -15.64
CA ILE A 557 8.30 -19.09 -15.84
C ILE A 557 7.67 -19.42 -17.19
N THR A 558 8.50 -19.87 -18.14
CA THR A 558 8.05 -20.29 -19.48
C THR A 558 8.03 -21.80 -19.60
N VAL A 559 6.81 -22.31 -19.85
CA VAL A 559 6.52 -23.71 -20.16
C VAL A 559 6.63 -23.88 -21.67
N ASP A 560 7.49 -24.76 -22.15
CA ASP A 560 7.77 -24.93 -23.58
C ASP A 560 7.86 -26.40 -24.02
N PHE A 561 8.21 -26.63 -25.28
CA PHE A 561 8.31 -27.98 -25.84
C PHE A 561 9.40 -28.83 -25.19
N ASP A 562 10.38 -28.23 -24.50
CA ASP A 562 11.39 -28.96 -23.75
C ASP A 562 10.90 -29.28 -22.32
N THR A 563 9.74 -28.77 -21.88
CA THR A 563 9.21 -29.02 -20.52
C THR A 563 8.66 -30.43 -20.32
N SER A 564 8.29 -31.14 -21.39
CA SER A 564 7.91 -32.55 -21.34
C SER A 564 9.11 -33.51 -21.32
N ILE A 565 10.31 -33.05 -21.72
CA ILE A 565 11.55 -33.83 -21.64
C ILE A 565 11.85 -34.15 -20.18
N GLN A 566 12.27 -35.38 -19.88
CA GLN A 566 12.55 -35.83 -18.52
C GLN A 566 14.03 -35.57 -18.15
N PRO A 567 14.33 -35.03 -16.95
CA PRO A 567 13.40 -34.56 -15.91
C PRO A 567 12.71 -33.23 -16.32
N PRO A 568 11.41 -33.05 -15.97
CA PRO A 568 10.61 -31.93 -16.46
C PRO A 568 11.14 -30.60 -15.91
N SER A 569 11.37 -29.65 -16.81
CA SER A 569 12.03 -28.39 -16.50
C SER A 569 11.42 -27.22 -17.27
N ILE A 570 11.58 -26.00 -16.77
CA ILE A 570 11.08 -24.76 -17.39
C ILE A 570 12.22 -23.78 -17.67
N ALA A 571 11.96 -22.81 -18.56
CA ALA A 571 12.82 -21.64 -18.69
C ALA A 571 12.37 -20.58 -17.67
N PHE A 572 13.23 -20.24 -16.71
CA PHE A 572 12.98 -19.20 -15.71
C PHE A 572 13.72 -17.92 -16.15
N ARG A 573 12.98 -16.84 -16.40
CA ARG A 573 13.50 -15.53 -16.84
C ARG A 573 13.50 -14.53 -15.70
N GLU A 574 14.51 -13.66 -15.67
CA GLU A 574 14.54 -12.46 -14.81
C GLU A 574 14.30 -11.18 -15.64
N LEU A 575 13.61 -10.21 -15.01
CA LEU A 575 13.11 -9.00 -15.67
C LEU A 575 14.22 -8.05 -16.12
N ASN A 576 15.22 -7.74 -15.28
CA ASN A 576 16.15 -6.65 -15.60
C ASN A 576 17.09 -7.04 -16.75
N SER A 577 17.82 -8.14 -16.59
CA SER A 577 18.78 -8.67 -17.55
C SER A 577 18.15 -9.38 -18.75
N MET A 578 16.87 -9.76 -18.66
CA MET A 578 16.14 -10.59 -19.62
C MET A 578 16.72 -12.00 -19.85
N LYS A 579 17.77 -12.39 -19.10
CA LYS A 579 18.41 -13.71 -19.18
C LYS A 579 17.45 -14.80 -18.69
N GLN A 580 17.72 -16.03 -19.12
CA GLN A 580 16.96 -17.22 -18.75
C GLN A 580 17.90 -18.33 -18.27
N ILE A 581 17.43 -19.13 -17.31
CA ILE A 581 18.06 -20.38 -16.82
C ILE A 581 17.06 -21.53 -16.98
N ARG A 582 17.53 -22.77 -17.05
CA ARG A 582 16.66 -23.96 -17.01
C ARG A 582 16.58 -24.49 -15.58
N VAL A 583 15.36 -24.59 -15.04
CA VAL A 583 15.09 -25.03 -13.65
C VAL A 583 14.17 -26.26 -13.68
N PRO A 584 14.45 -27.34 -12.94
CA PRO A 584 13.50 -28.45 -12.73
C PRO A 584 12.18 -27.94 -12.16
N ILE A 585 11.05 -28.59 -12.46
CA ILE A 585 9.75 -28.13 -11.94
C ILE A 585 9.69 -28.19 -10.40
N ASP A 586 10.32 -29.20 -9.81
CA ASP A 586 10.31 -29.41 -8.35
C ASP A 586 11.10 -28.31 -7.61
N ASP A 587 12.11 -27.72 -8.25
CA ASP A 587 12.95 -26.64 -7.72
C ASP A 587 12.28 -25.24 -7.80
N ILE A 588 11.17 -25.10 -8.54
CA ILE A 588 10.55 -23.79 -8.82
C ILE A 588 10.21 -23.04 -7.53
N VAL A 589 9.68 -23.73 -6.51
CA VAL A 589 9.30 -23.10 -5.24
C VAL A 589 10.54 -22.57 -4.52
N PHE A 590 11.61 -23.35 -4.45
CA PHE A 590 12.87 -22.95 -3.82
C PHE A 590 13.49 -21.72 -4.51
N VAL A 591 13.61 -21.77 -5.85
CA VAL A 591 14.16 -20.68 -6.66
C VAL A 591 13.30 -19.42 -6.54
N ALA A 592 11.98 -19.54 -6.76
CA ALA A 592 11.07 -18.41 -6.71
C ALA A 592 11.01 -17.79 -5.31
N GLN A 593 10.95 -18.59 -4.25
CA GLN A 593 10.88 -18.09 -2.87
C GLN A 593 12.15 -17.31 -2.50
N ARG A 594 13.34 -17.90 -2.69
CA ARG A 594 14.61 -17.27 -2.30
C ARG A 594 14.88 -15.96 -3.04
N LEU A 595 14.57 -15.90 -4.33
CA LEU A 595 14.66 -14.67 -5.11
C LEU A 595 13.62 -13.62 -4.69
N SER A 596 12.38 -14.04 -4.40
CA SER A 596 11.28 -13.14 -3.99
C SER A 596 11.45 -12.54 -2.59
N THR A 597 12.20 -13.22 -1.72
CA THR A 597 12.55 -12.75 -0.37
C THR A 597 13.96 -12.15 -0.29
N GLU A 598 14.65 -12.02 -1.43
CA GLU A 598 16.02 -11.49 -1.53
C GLU A 598 17.05 -12.25 -0.65
N GLN A 599 16.83 -13.55 -0.43
CA GLN A 599 17.77 -14.48 0.21
C GLN A 599 18.89 -14.96 -0.71
N THR A 600 18.80 -14.65 -2.01
CA THR A 600 19.82 -14.93 -3.03
C THR A 600 19.63 -13.96 -4.19
N THR A 601 20.70 -13.60 -4.89
CA THR A 601 20.62 -12.75 -6.09
C THR A 601 20.39 -13.55 -7.38
N TRP A 602 19.95 -12.86 -8.43
CA TRP A 602 19.90 -13.45 -9.78
C TRP A 602 21.29 -13.89 -10.28
N THR A 603 22.35 -13.20 -9.88
CA THR A 603 23.73 -13.57 -10.23
C THR A 603 24.09 -14.93 -9.63
N GLU A 604 23.85 -15.14 -8.34
CA GLU A 604 24.09 -16.42 -7.65
C GLU A 604 23.27 -17.56 -8.26
N ILE A 605 21.95 -17.38 -8.43
CA ILE A 605 21.10 -18.46 -8.93
C ILE A 605 21.46 -18.86 -10.38
N SER A 606 22.05 -17.92 -11.15
CA SER A 606 22.54 -18.17 -12.51
C SER A 606 23.89 -18.90 -12.60
N THR A 607 24.59 -19.15 -11.48
CA THR A 607 25.74 -20.08 -11.44
C THR A 607 25.34 -21.48 -11.00
N VAL A 608 24.22 -21.63 -10.30
CA VAL A 608 23.66 -22.93 -9.85
C VAL A 608 22.92 -23.64 -10.99
N TYR A 609 22.12 -22.90 -11.78
CA TYR A 609 21.28 -23.46 -12.84
C TYR A 609 21.82 -23.14 -14.24
N PRO A 610 21.75 -24.07 -15.20
CA PRO A 610 22.31 -23.88 -16.54
C PRO A 610 21.58 -22.75 -17.30
N ILE A 611 22.37 -21.86 -17.91
CA ILE A 611 21.86 -20.74 -18.72
C ILE A 611 21.12 -21.31 -19.95
N PHE A 612 19.87 -20.89 -20.12
CA PHE A 612 19.06 -21.27 -21.27
C PHE A 612 19.50 -20.47 -22.50
N THR A 613 19.89 -21.18 -23.57
CA THR A 613 20.35 -20.61 -24.84
C THR A 613 19.30 -20.81 -25.93
N GLU A 614 18.97 -22.06 -26.26
CA GLU A 614 17.94 -22.46 -27.22
C GLU A 614 17.25 -23.76 -26.80
N GLN A 615 16.12 -24.08 -27.44
CA GLN A 615 15.37 -25.33 -27.25
C GLN A 615 16.05 -26.52 -27.93
N GLN A 616 16.14 -27.64 -27.22
CA GLN A 616 16.67 -28.91 -27.73
C GLN A 616 15.77 -29.47 -28.83
N ASN A 617 14.45 -29.47 -28.64
CA ASN A 617 13.51 -29.91 -29.67
C ASN A 617 13.57 -29.04 -30.95
N ARG A 618 13.99 -27.78 -30.84
CA ARG A 618 14.27 -26.93 -32.02
C ARG A 618 15.58 -27.26 -32.72
N LYS A 619 16.59 -27.74 -32.00
CA LYS A 619 17.83 -28.23 -32.62
C LYS A 619 17.55 -29.49 -33.41
N VAL A 620 16.84 -30.46 -32.82
CA VAL A 620 16.39 -31.66 -33.54
C VAL A 620 15.53 -31.29 -34.76
N GLU A 621 14.50 -30.45 -34.62
CA GLU A 621 13.71 -30.01 -35.78
C GLU A 621 14.53 -29.28 -36.85
N ASN A 622 15.53 -28.47 -36.49
CA ASN A 622 16.34 -27.72 -37.45
C ASN A 622 17.41 -28.59 -38.12
N GLU A 623 17.99 -29.54 -37.38
CA GLU A 623 18.91 -30.55 -37.89
C GLU A 623 18.15 -31.51 -38.82
N GLU A 624 16.98 -32.01 -38.44
CA GLU A 624 16.08 -32.77 -39.30
C GLU A 624 15.64 -31.98 -40.53
N LYS A 625 15.27 -30.69 -40.40
CA LYS A 625 14.91 -29.85 -41.57
C LYS A 625 16.12 -29.58 -42.46
N THR A 626 17.33 -29.52 -41.90
CA THR A 626 18.57 -29.40 -42.69
C THR A 626 18.86 -30.70 -43.42
N VAL A 627 18.85 -31.84 -42.74
CA VAL A 627 19.03 -33.18 -43.33
C VAL A 627 17.97 -33.47 -44.39
N ASN A 628 16.69 -33.23 -44.11
CA ASN A 628 15.60 -33.40 -45.07
C ASN A 628 15.72 -32.43 -46.26
N ARG A 629 16.25 -31.22 -46.04
CA ARG A 629 16.55 -30.28 -47.13
C ARG A 629 17.70 -30.80 -48.00
N THR A 630 18.80 -31.27 -47.41
CA THR A 630 19.92 -31.90 -48.13
C THR A 630 19.49 -33.17 -48.86
N LEU A 631 18.58 -33.97 -48.30
CA LEU A 631 17.94 -35.11 -48.98
C LEU A 631 17.04 -34.66 -50.14
N SER A 632 16.29 -33.57 -49.98
CA SER A 632 15.47 -33.01 -51.07
C SER A 632 16.32 -32.42 -52.20
N GLU A 633 17.45 -31.80 -51.87
CA GLU A 633 18.39 -31.20 -52.82
C GLU A 633 19.19 -32.30 -53.54
N THR A 634 19.63 -33.36 -52.84
CA THR A 634 20.29 -34.52 -53.48
C THR A 634 19.33 -35.38 -54.32
N ASN A 635 18.05 -35.51 -53.94
CA ASN A 635 17.05 -36.16 -54.80
C ASN A 635 16.73 -35.33 -56.06
N LYS A 636 16.59 -34.00 -55.93
CA LYS A 636 16.47 -33.12 -57.11
C LYS A 636 17.71 -33.19 -58.02
N PHE A 637 18.91 -33.30 -57.45
CA PHE A 637 20.13 -33.54 -58.22
C PHE A 637 20.12 -34.88 -58.97
N LYS A 638 19.41 -35.91 -58.50
CA LYS A 638 19.19 -37.15 -59.27
C LYS A 638 18.18 -36.95 -60.40
N GLU A 639 17.00 -36.40 -60.11
CA GLU A 639 15.95 -36.16 -61.12
C GLU A 639 16.46 -35.30 -62.29
N VAL A 640 17.19 -34.21 -61.99
CA VAL A 640 17.78 -33.34 -63.02
C VAL A 640 18.83 -34.08 -63.86
N ASN A 641 19.65 -34.94 -63.25
CA ASN A 641 20.72 -35.66 -63.96
C ASN A 641 20.16 -36.82 -64.82
N GLU A 642 19.05 -37.44 -64.42
CA GLU A 642 18.32 -38.41 -65.25
C GLU A 642 17.62 -37.73 -66.44
N GLN A 643 16.98 -36.58 -66.22
CA GLN A 643 16.36 -35.79 -67.30
C GLN A 643 17.40 -35.25 -68.29
N ASP A 644 18.53 -34.74 -67.81
CA ASP A 644 19.61 -34.26 -68.68
C ASP A 644 20.31 -35.40 -69.43
N MET A 645 20.48 -36.59 -68.83
CA MET A 645 20.89 -37.78 -69.58
C MET A 645 19.89 -38.15 -70.69
N ALA A 646 18.59 -38.15 -70.40
CA ALA A 646 17.56 -38.44 -71.40
C ALA A 646 17.60 -37.42 -72.57
N LEU A 647 17.77 -36.13 -72.26
CA LEU A 647 17.94 -35.08 -73.27
C LEU A 647 19.19 -35.28 -74.12
N ARG A 648 20.33 -35.61 -73.50
CA ARG A 648 21.60 -35.92 -74.19
C ARG A 648 21.46 -37.15 -75.10
N PHE A 649 20.77 -38.20 -74.67
CA PHE A 649 20.49 -39.36 -75.53
C PHE A 649 19.58 -38.99 -76.72
N HIS A 650 18.58 -38.12 -76.51
CA HIS A 650 17.73 -37.63 -77.60
C HIS A 650 18.49 -36.75 -78.60
N ARG A 651 19.21 -35.71 -78.15
CA ARG A 651 20.05 -34.85 -79.02
C ARG A 651 21.10 -35.67 -79.78
N LYS A 652 21.70 -36.69 -79.15
CA LYS A 652 22.67 -37.60 -79.79
C LYS A 652 22.04 -38.54 -80.84
N ARG A 653 20.73 -38.83 -80.75
CA ARG A 653 19.96 -39.56 -81.77
C ARG A 653 19.57 -38.65 -82.93
N GLU A 654 19.03 -37.46 -82.65
CA GLU A 654 18.77 -36.40 -83.65
C GLU A 654 20.02 -36.13 -84.51
N ARG A 655 21.16 -35.85 -83.86
CA ARG A 655 22.44 -35.57 -84.55
C ARG A 655 22.91 -36.73 -85.42
N ARG A 656 22.71 -37.99 -85.00
CA ARG A 656 23.05 -39.17 -85.81
C ARG A 656 22.17 -39.27 -87.06
N ASN A 657 20.88 -38.95 -86.95
CA ASN A 657 19.98 -38.92 -88.10
C ASN A 657 20.38 -37.78 -89.05
N ALA A 658 20.54 -36.55 -88.55
CA ALA A 658 20.91 -35.40 -89.37
C ALA A 658 22.27 -35.57 -90.10
N LEU A 659 23.26 -36.23 -89.47
CA LEU A 659 24.52 -36.59 -90.12
C LEU A 659 24.35 -37.68 -91.20
N SER A 660 23.42 -38.63 -91.00
CA SER A 660 23.05 -39.60 -92.03
C SER A 660 22.39 -38.91 -93.23
N ASP A 661 21.45 -38.00 -92.98
CA ASP A 661 20.73 -37.25 -94.02
C ASP A 661 21.66 -36.30 -94.79
N LEU A 662 22.61 -35.65 -94.10
CA LEU A 662 23.66 -34.85 -94.72
C LEU A 662 24.58 -35.70 -95.63
N SER A 663 24.90 -36.93 -95.21
CA SER A 663 25.67 -37.86 -96.06
C SER A 663 24.86 -38.32 -97.29
N ALA A 664 23.57 -38.59 -97.13
CA ALA A 664 22.68 -39.00 -98.23
C ALA A 664 22.43 -37.87 -99.24
N ALA A 665 22.39 -36.61 -98.79
CA ALA A 665 22.26 -35.45 -99.67
C ALA A 665 23.46 -35.26 -100.60
N SER A 666 24.67 -35.66 -100.19
CA SER A 666 25.94 -35.36 -100.86
C SER A 666 26.11 -35.94 -102.28
N THR A 667 25.19 -36.81 -102.72
CA THR A 667 25.24 -37.51 -104.01
C THR A 667 24.35 -36.92 -105.11
N ASN A 668 23.61 -35.83 -104.83
CA ASN A 668 22.58 -35.29 -105.74
C ASN A 668 22.90 -33.89 -106.31
N SER A 669 23.30 -33.82 -107.58
CA SER A 669 23.65 -32.57 -108.28
C SER A 669 22.42 -31.83 -108.82
N SER A 670 21.68 -31.11 -107.97
CA SER A 670 20.60 -30.20 -108.39
C SER A 670 20.64 -28.86 -107.65
N ALA A 671 20.04 -27.82 -108.24
CA ALA A 671 20.17 -26.43 -107.76
C ALA A 671 19.66 -26.17 -106.32
N ASN A 672 18.79 -27.03 -105.79
CA ASN A 672 18.29 -26.91 -104.41
C ASN A 672 19.21 -27.53 -103.35
N TYR A 673 20.25 -28.29 -103.75
CA TYR A 673 21.15 -28.99 -102.83
C TYR A 673 21.78 -28.05 -101.79
N GLN A 674 22.26 -26.89 -102.24
CA GLN A 674 23.05 -25.98 -101.40
C GLN A 674 22.21 -25.32 -100.28
N GLN A 675 20.92 -25.09 -100.52
CA GLN A 675 19.99 -24.56 -99.52
C GLN A 675 19.65 -25.62 -98.45
N HIS A 676 19.38 -26.86 -98.88
CA HIS A 676 19.07 -27.97 -97.98
C HIS A 676 20.30 -28.43 -97.17
N HIS A 677 21.50 -28.35 -97.76
CA HIS A 677 22.77 -28.60 -97.09
C HIS A 677 22.99 -27.59 -95.94
N ASN A 678 22.82 -26.29 -96.20
CA ASN A 678 22.97 -25.27 -95.17
C ASN A 678 21.97 -25.47 -94.02
N GLN A 679 20.69 -25.76 -94.32
CA GLN A 679 19.67 -26.05 -93.30
C GLN A 679 20.03 -27.26 -92.40
N LEU A 680 20.65 -28.30 -92.95
CA LEU A 680 21.15 -29.44 -92.16
C LEU A 680 22.38 -29.05 -91.33
N VAL A 681 23.29 -28.24 -91.86
CA VAL A 681 24.48 -27.75 -91.14
C VAL A 681 24.09 -26.85 -89.96
N ASP A 682 23.17 -25.91 -90.17
CA ASP A 682 22.67 -25.01 -89.11
C ASP A 682 21.93 -25.80 -88.03
N ARG A 683 21.09 -26.79 -88.39
CA ARG A 683 20.43 -27.66 -87.40
C ARG A 683 21.41 -28.59 -86.65
N ILE A 684 22.51 -29.01 -87.28
CA ILE A 684 23.59 -29.73 -86.57
C ILE A 684 24.29 -28.80 -85.58
N ARG A 685 24.48 -27.52 -85.92
CA ARG A 685 25.07 -26.49 -85.06
C ARG A 685 24.19 -26.17 -83.85
N GLU A 686 22.88 -26.01 -84.04
CA GLU A 686 21.89 -25.86 -82.95
C GLU A 686 21.89 -27.06 -81.98
N LEU A 687 22.21 -28.26 -82.48
CA LEU A 687 22.35 -29.48 -81.65
C LEU A 687 23.71 -29.58 -80.93
N GLU A 688 24.66 -28.68 -81.20
CA GLU A 688 26.00 -28.64 -80.62
C GLU A 688 26.24 -27.43 -79.69
N GLU A 689 25.64 -26.27 -79.98
CA GLU A 689 25.82 -25.02 -79.21
C GLU A 689 24.93 -24.92 -77.94
N GLU A 690 25.03 -25.86 -76.99
CA GLU A 690 24.53 -25.63 -75.62
C GLU A 690 25.09 -26.60 -74.53
N VAL A 691 26.32 -26.37 -74.02
CA VAL A 691 26.85 -27.05 -72.81
C VAL A 691 27.75 -26.14 -71.96
N VAL A 692 27.20 -25.07 -71.38
CA VAL A 692 27.82 -24.36 -70.23
C VAL A 692 26.73 -23.93 -69.24
N PRO A 693 26.74 -24.42 -67.99
CA PRO A 693 25.90 -23.86 -66.93
C PRO A 693 26.42 -22.47 -66.52
N GLU A 694 25.57 -21.44 -66.51
CA GLU A 694 25.94 -20.14 -65.96
C GLU A 694 26.09 -20.23 -64.43
N PHE A 695 27.33 -20.14 -63.96
CA PHE A 695 27.65 -19.88 -62.56
C PHE A 695 28.72 -18.77 -62.46
N ASN A 696 28.40 -17.75 -61.65
CA ASN A 696 29.28 -16.64 -61.24
C ASN A 696 29.92 -15.77 -62.35
N ARG A 697 29.23 -14.67 -62.67
CA ARG A 697 29.87 -13.40 -63.09
C ARG A 697 29.36 -12.19 -62.32
N SER A 698 29.80 -12.06 -61.07
CA SER A 698 30.05 -10.74 -60.48
C SER A 698 31.43 -10.76 -59.83
N GLN A 699 32.10 -9.60 -59.85
CA GLN A 699 33.51 -9.37 -59.50
C GLN A 699 34.56 -9.98 -60.46
N ARG A 700 35.42 -9.09 -60.99
CA ARG A 700 36.78 -9.37 -61.48
C ARG A 700 37.70 -8.30 -60.90
N SER A 701 38.86 -8.72 -60.40
CA SER A 701 39.89 -7.86 -59.82
C SER A 701 40.92 -7.39 -60.86
N PRO A 702 41.77 -6.42 -60.49
CA PRO A 702 43.18 -6.40 -60.91
C PRO A 702 44.15 -6.14 -59.72
N VAL A 703 45.47 -6.44 -59.74
CA VAL A 703 46.27 -7.49 -60.43
C VAL A 703 47.72 -7.47 -59.85
N TYR A 704 48.33 -8.65 -59.62
CA TYR A 704 49.79 -8.99 -59.49
C TYR A 704 50.72 -8.41 -58.37
N SER A 705 51.22 -9.33 -57.53
CA SER A 705 52.65 -9.75 -57.24
C SER A 705 53.83 -8.76 -57.38
N PRO A 706 54.87 -8.81 -56.49
CA PRO A 706 55.94 -9.84 -56.65
C PRO A 706 56.54 -10.48 -55.35
N PHE A 707 57.49 -11.41 -55.59
CA PHE A 707 58.06 -12.51 -54.77
C PHE A 707 59.13 -12.23 -53.65
N THR A 708 59.08 -12.98 -52.52
CA THR A 708 60.19 -13.65 -51.73
C THR A 708 61.30 -12.85 -50.99
N PRO A 709 62.18 -13.45 -50.11
CA PRO A 709 62.12 -14.70 -49.27
C PRO A 709 62.69 -14.59 -47.79
N VAL A 710 62.80 -15.74 -47.06
CA VAL A 710 63.59 -16.03 -45.81
C VAL A 710 63.04 -15.37 -44.50
N THR A 711 63.10 -15.88 -43.24
CA THR A 711 63.97 -16.87 -42.52
C THR A 711 63.22 -17.64 -41.38
N SER A 712 63.93 -18.55 -40.69
CA SER A 712 63.55 -19.38 -39.51
C SER A 712 63.48 -18.56 -38.17
N CYS A 713 63.23 -19.08 -36.94
CA CYS A 713 63.49 -20.43 -36.36
C CYS A 713 62.81 -20.66 -34.97
N SER A 714 62.74 -21.92 -34.50
CA SER A 714 62.63 -22.39 -33.08
C SER A 714 61.38 -21.96 -32.25
N ASN A 715 60.93 -22.59 -31.14
CA ASN A 715 61.13 -23.90 -30.45
C ASN A 715 59.98 -24.01 -29.38
N SER A 716 59.63 -25.14 -28.74
CA SER A 716 59.84 -26.59 -28.94
C SER A 716 58.86 -27.38 -28.00
N SER A 717 58.94 -28.71 -27.96
CA SER A 717 58.27 -29.61 -26.98
C SER A 717 59.17 -30.83 -26.71
N PRO A 718 59.07 -31.53 -25.56
CA PRO A 718 58.55 -32.91 -25.63
C PRO A 718 57.85 -33.50 -24.36
N TYR A 719 56.92 -34.44 -24.61
CA TYR A 719 56.63 -35.74 -23.93
C TYR A 719 57.00 -35.95 -22.43
N SER A 720 56.15 -36.60 -21.63
CA SER A 720 55.99 -38.08 -21.67
C SER A 720 54.71 -38.64 -21.01
N VAL A 721 54.74 -39.82 -20.37
CA VAL A 721 53.80 -40.94 -20.65
C VAL A 721 53.56 -41.93 -19.48
N SER A 722 52.33 -42.47 -19.37
CA SER A 722 51.88 -43.65 -18.56
C SER A 722 51.87 -43.50 -17.01
N THR A 723 51.19 -44.30 -16.16
CA THR A 723 50.48 -45.61 -16.26
C THR A 723 49.12 -45.66 -15.49
N HIS A 724 48.42 -46.80 -15.53
CA HIS A 724 47.30 -47.21 -14.65
C HIS A 724 47.76 -48.33 -13.69
N PRO A 725 47.14 -48.54 -12.50
CA PRO A 725 46.09 -49.58 -12.37
C PRO A 725 44.98 -49.33 -11.32
N TYR A 726 44.03 -50.27 -11.24
CA TYR A 726 42.84 -50.33 -10.37
C TYR A 726 43.13 -50.71 -8.90
N SER A 727 42.30 -50.27 -7.93
CA SER A 727 41.21 -51.12 -7.39
C SER A 727 40.38 -50.53 -6.22
N MET A 728 39.08 -50.87 -6.26
CA MET A 728 38.08 -51.06 -5.19
C MET A 728 38.26 -50.44 -3.78
N HIS A 729 37.17 -49.84 -3.26
CA HIS A 729 36.46 -50.40 -2.10
C HIS A 729 34.94 -50.07 -2.12
N PHE A 730 34.11 -51.05 -1.75
CA PHE A 730 32.69 -50.89 -1.41
C PHE A 730 32.53 -50.79 0.11
N PRO A 731 31.34 -50.39 0.60
CA PRO A 731 30.61 -51.35 1.45
C PRO A 731 29.15 -51.54 0.99
N MET A 732 28.53 -52.65 1.43
CA MET A 732 27.13 -52.98 1.10
C MET A 732 26.43 -53.69 2.27
N LYS A 733 25.14 -53.40 2.47
CA LYS A 733 24.13 -54.11 3.29
C LYS A 733 24.33 -54.18 4.82
N LEU A 734 23.23 -53.92 5.53
CA LEU A 734 22.58 -54.94 6.36
C LEU A 734 21.07 -54.72 6.38
N ILE A 735 20.30 -55.78 6.64
CA ILE A 735 18.83 -55.76 6.79
C ILE A 735 18.48 -56.57 8.04
N SER A 736 17.72 -56.00 8.97
CA SER A 736 16.94 -56.73 9.98
C SER A 736 15.92 -55.80 10.65
N PRO A 737 14.68 -56.24 10.93
CA PRO A 737 13.63 -55.40 11.54
C PRO A 737 13.50 -55.58 13.06
N ASN A 738 12.96 -54.57 13.78
CA ASN A 738 12.00 -54.74 14.89
C ASN A 738 11.59 -53.39 15.55
N SER A 739 10.30 -53.02 15.41
CA SER A 739 9.44 -52.33 16.40
C SER A 739 9.81 -50.95 17.00
N PRO A 740 8.88 -50.21 17.65
CA PRO A 740 7.42 -50.37 17.74
C PRO A 740 6.63 -49.18 17.11
N VAL A 741 5.29 -49.26 17.15
CA VAL A 741 4.37 -48.18 16.71
C VAL A 741 4.16 -47.14 17.83
N PRO A 742 4.27 -45.81 17.54
CA PRO A 742 3.75 -44.76 18.41
C PRO A 742 2.25 -44.52 18.19
N THR A 743 1.48 -44.40 19.27
CA THR A 743 0.04 -44.11 19.26
C THR A 743 -0.30 -42.66 18.94
N GLN A 744 -1.53 -42.39 18.49
CA GLN A 744 -2.12 -41.05 18.45
C GLN A 744 -2.15 -40.40 19.85
N PRO A 745 -1.89 -39.09 19.95
CA PRO A 745 -2.44 -38.24 20.99
C PRO A 745 -3.63 -37.43 20.44
N ASN A 746 -4.84 -37.70 20.93
CA ASN A 746 -5.95 -36.75 20.82
C ASN A 746 -5.73 -35.59 21.81
N GLY A 747 -6.02 -34.35 21.42
CA GLY A 747 -6.12 -33.23 22.37
C GLY A 747 -5.65 -31.87 21.86
N LEU A 748 -6.47 -31.19 21.05
CA LEU A 748 -6.50 -29.72 21.07
C LEU A 748 -7.67 -29.27 21.95
N SER A 749 -7.43 -28.32 22.86
CA SER A 749 -8.41 -27.90 23.85
C SER A 749 -9.37 -26.82 23.34
N SER A 750 -10.49 -26.66 24.05
CA SER A 750 -11.67 -25.89 23.65
C SER A 750 -11.48 -24.37 23.78
N LYS A 751 -10.72 -23.74 22.86
CA LYS A 751 -10.57 -22.27 22.76
C LYS A 751 -10.74 -21.67 21.35
N ILE A 752 -11.24 -22.45 20.38
CA ILE A 752 -11.41 -21.99 18.98
C ILE A 752 -12.89 -21.68 18.63
N LEU A 753 -13.86 -22.04 19.47
CA LEU A 753 -15.29 -21.96 19.15
C LEU A 753 -16.00 -20.63 19.44
N GLU A 754 -15.34 -19.62 20.01
CA GLU A 754 -15.97 -18.33 20.40
C GLU A 754 -15.75 -17.17 19.41
N ARG A 755 -15.30 -17.44 18.17
CA ARG A 755 -15.17 -16.43 17.10
C ARG A 755 -15.79 -16.87 15.77
N ALA A 756 -17.03 -17.39 15.82
CA ALA A 756 -17.76 -17.88 14.65
C ALA A 756 -18.85 -16.92 14.11
N HIS A 757 -18.95 -15.70 14.63
CA HIS A 757 -20.01 -14.72 14.29
C HIS A 757 -19.66 -13.74 13.15
N GLU A 758 -19.08 -14.21 12.05
CA GLU A 758 -18.96 -13.39 10.82
C GLU A 758 -18.90 -14.20 9.51
N ILE A 759 -19.47 -15.42 9.50
CA ILE A 759 -19.52 -16.29 8.32
C ILE A 759 -20.96 -16.30 7.75
N PRO A 760 -21.19 -15.88 6.49
CA PRO A 760 -22.51 -15.93 5.88
C PRO A 760 -23.10 -17.35 5.83
N GLU A 761 -24.38 -17.50 6.12
CA GLU A 761 -25.08 -18.79 6.22
C GLU A 761 -24.92 -19.69 4.97
N ARG A 762 -24.87 -19.09 3.77
CA ARG A 762 -24.58 -19.80 2.51
C ARG A 762 -23.20 -20.46 2.48
N PHE A 763 -22.20 -19.93 3.19
CA PHE A 763 -20.88 -20.54 3.28
C PHE A 763 -20.92 -21.83 4.10
N TRP A 764 -21.69 -21.86 5.19
CA TRP A 764 -21.93 -23.08 5.96
C TRP A 764 -22.66 -24.15 5.16
N ILE A 765 -23.70 -23.78 4.41
CA ILE A 765 -24.43 -24.70 3.53
C ILE A 765 -23.48 -25.27 2.45
N ASN A 766 -22.81 -24.40 1.68
CA ASN A 766 -21.86 -24.83 0.64
C ASN A 766 -20.71 -25.69 1.19
N TRP A 767 -20.26 -25.42 2.43
CA TRP A 767 -19.23 -26.23 3.09
C TRP A 767 -19.77 -27.61 3.49
N GLN A 768 -20.97 -27.69 4.08
CA GLN A 768 -21.60 -28.95 4.44
C GLN A 768 -21.91 -29.81 3.21
N GLU A 769 -22.46 -29.22 2.14
CA GLU A 769 -22.65 -29.90 0.85
C GLU A 769 -21.33 -30.46 0.33
N LYS A 770 -20.25 -29.67 0.35
CA LYS A 770 -18.92 -30.13 -0.10
C LYS A 770 -18.34 -31.25 0.77
N GLN A 771 -18.53 -31.23 2.09
CA GLN A 771 -18.09 -32.34 2.95
C GLN A 771 -18.91 -33.62 2.70
N MET A 772 -20.22 -33.51 2.46
CA MET A 772 -21.04 -34.67 2.09
C MET A 772 -20.66 -35.21 0.70
N GLN A 773 -20.38 -34.34 -0.27
CA GLN A 773 -19.89 -34.72 -1.60
C GLN A 773 -18.56 -35.51 -1.50
N ASN A 774 -17.57 -34.97 -0.78
CA ASN A 774 -16.30 -35.64 -0.52
C ASN A 774 -16.51 -37.03 0.12
N ARG A 775 -17.45 -37.14 1.07
CA ARG A 775 -17.71 -38.38 1.80
C ARG A 775 -18.46 -39.43 0.97
N ILE A 776 -19.29 -39.02 0.02
CA ILE A 776 -19.88 -39.91 -0.99
C ILE A 776 -18.78 -40.45 -1.90
N GLU A 777 -17.93 -39.58 -2.45
CA GLU A 777 -16.80 -39.96 -3.31
C GLU A 777 -15.84 -40.93 -2.59
N GLU A 778 -15.55 -40.70 -1.30
CA GLU A 778 -14.75 -41.60 -0.47
C GLU A 778 -15.41 -42.97 -0.27
N LEU A 779 -16.72 -43.02 0.02
CA LEU A 779 -17.46 -44.28 0.21
C LEU A 779 -17.62 -45.08 -1.08
N GLU A 780 -17.79 -44.42 -2.23
CA GLU A 780 -17.81 -45.05 -3.55
C GLU A 780 -16.41 -45.57 -3.91
N SER A 781 -15.37 -44.78 -3.68
CA SER A 781 -13.98 -45.20 -3.86
C SER A 781 -13.59 -46.39 -2.97
N ILE A 782 -14.15 -46.50 -1.76
CA ILE A 782 -14.02 -47.68 -0.90
C ILE A 782 -14.79 -48.87 -1.48
N LYS A 783 -16.04 -48.68 -1.90
CA LYS A 783 -16.88 -49.73 -2.48
C LYS A 783 -16.22 -50.38 -3.70
N ASP A 784 -15.64 -49.59 -4.60
CA ASP A 784 -14.98 -50.07 -5.81
C ASP A 784 -13.66 -50.83 -5.56
N ARG A 785 -13.12 -50.74 -4.33
CA ARG A 785 -11.94 -51.51 -3.88
C ARG A 785 -12.28 -52.81 -3.14
N LEU A 786 -13.54 -53.04 -2.76
CA LEU A 786 -13.95 -54.22 -1.99
C LEU A 786 -14.34 -55.38 -2.93
N THR A 787 -13.66 -56.51 -2.78
CA THR A 787 -13.97 -57.75 -3.50
C THR A 787 -14.94 -58.64 -2.71
N ILE A 788 -15.45 -59.70 -3.35
CA ILE A 788 -16.55 -60.55 -2.84
C ILE A 788 -16.26 -61.19 -1.45
N SER A 789 -15.00 -61.30 -1.04
CA SER A 789 -14.60 -61.75 0.30
C SER A 789 -15.07 -60.83 1.44
N ASN A 790 -15.38 -59.57 1.17
CA ASN A 790 -15.61 -58.54 2.18
C ASN A 790 -17.11 -58.22 2.39
N GLU A 791 -17.98 -59.24 2.31
CA GLU A 791 -19.43 -59.10 2.36
C GLU A 791 -19.99 -58.24 3.52
N PRO A 792 -19.45 -58.31 4.77
CA PRO A 792 -19.93 -57.46 5.87
C PRO A 792 -19.63 -55.97 5.66
N GLU A 793 -18.48 -55.64 5.09
CA GLU A 793 -18.05 -54.27 4.80
C GLU A 793 -18.81 -53.70 3.61
N ILE A 794 -19.02 -54.52 2.57
CA ILE A 794 -19.86 -54.20 1.42
C ILE A 794 -21.31 -53.92 1.88
N LYS A 795 -21.87 -54.71 2.81
CA LYS A 795 -23.19 -54.42 3.41
C LYS A 795 -23.18 -53.08 4.17
N ARG A 796 -22.16 -52.81 4.98
CA ARG A 796 -22.05 -51.56 5.76
C ARG A 796 -21.92 -50.32 4.88
N VAL A 797 -21.11 -50.37 3.81
CA VAL A 797 -20.95 -49.26 2.86
C VAL A 797 -22.25 -49.03 2.06
N ASN A 798 -22.94 -50.10 1.62
CA ASN A 798 -24.23 -49.98 0.95
C ASN A 798 -25.38 -49.51 1.88
N GLN A 799 -25.27 -49.64 3.20
CA GLN A 799 -26.22 -49.05 4.15
C GLN A 799 -26.00 -47.54 4.37
N LEU A 800 -24.75 -47.07 4.32
CA LEU A 800 -24.39 -45.67 4.56
C LEU A 800 -24.58 -44.78 3.32
N LEU A 801 -24.26 -45.30 2.13
CA LEU A 801 -24.36 -44.54 0.87
C LEU A 801 -25.74 -43.88 0.61
N PRO A 802 -26.89 -44.55 0.86
CA PRO A 802 -28.20 -43.92 0.74
C PRO A 802 -28.44 -42.80 1.75
N GLN A 803 -27.89 -42.90 2.97
CA GLN A 803 -28.07 -41.91 4.03
C GLN A 803 -27.32 -40.60 3.73
N CYS A 804 -26.13 -40.71 3.13
CA CYS A 804 -25.35 -39.54 2.68
C CYS A 804 -25.95 -38.84 1.45
N ARG A 805 -26.87 -39.49 0.72
CA ARG A 805 -27.46 -38.98 -0.54
C ARG A 805 -28.82 -38.26 -0.36
N ILE A 806 -29.23 -37.96 0.88
CA ILE A 806 -30.48 -37.24 1.17
C ILE A 806 -30.23 -35.72 1.07
N THR A 807 -30.79 -35.07 0.04
CA THR A 807 -30.71 -33.62 -0.14
C THR A 807 -31.56 -32.84 0.87
N PRO A 808 -31.17 -31.60 1.24
CA PRO A 808 -32.02 -30.69 2.00
C PRO A 808 -33.33 -30.36 1.25
N PRO A 809 -34.43 -30.03 1.97
CA PRO A 809 -35.69 -29.64 1.33
C PRO A 809 -35.56 -28.35 0.53
N GLN A 810 -36.28 -28.28 -0.60
CA GLN A 810 -36.24 -27.13 -1.51
C GLN A 810 -36.83 -25.86 -0.86
N THR A 811 -36.32 -24.71 -1.29
CA THR A 811 -36.67 -23.37 -0.77
C THR A 811 -38.16 -23.06 -0.82
N ALA A 812 -38.75 -22.69 0.32
CA ALA A 812 -40.09 -22.11 0.37
C ALA A 812 -40.12 -20.75 -0.35
N SER A 813 -40.99 -20.61 -1.34
CA SER A 813 -41.18 -19.39 -2.12
C SER A 813 -42.05 -18.38 -1.37
N PHE A 814 -41.44 -17.29 -0.89
CA PHE A 814 -42.20 -16.20 -0.26
C PHE A 814 -42.64 -15.11 -1.25
N ILE A 815 -43.91 -14.69 -1.09
CA ILE A 815 -44.62 -13.77 -1.97
C ILE A 815 -44.26 -12.32 -1.64
N ARG A 816 -44.19 -11.48 -2.68
CA ARG A 816 -43.91 -10.04 -2.59
C ARG A 816 -45.20 -9.22 -2.69
N MET A 817 -45.66 -8.63 -1.59
CA MET A 817 -46.64 -7.53 -1.52
C MET A 817 -46.23 -6.53 -0.41
N PRO A 818 -46.72 -5.27 -0.38
CA PRO A 818 -45.92 -4.13 0.09
C PRO A 818 -46.46 -3.37 1.31
N SER A 819 -45.66 -2.37 1.72
CA SER A 819 -46.01 -1.18 2.53
C SER A 819 -46.42 -1.46 4.01
N THR A 820 -46.49 -0.49 4.94
CA THR A 820 -46.63 0.98 4.82
C THR A 820 -45.73 1.81 5.75
N THR A 821 -45.66 3.11 5.44
CA THR A 821 -45.35 4.20 6.37
C THR A 821 -46.24 4.19 7.62
N THR A 822 -45.76 4.84 8.68
CA THR A 822 -46.55 5.21 9.86
C THR A 822 -47.55 6.32 9.56
N ASN A 823 -48.75 6.26 10.13
CA ASN A 823 -49.39 7.46 10.68
C ASN A 823 -50.40 7.14 11.79
N SER A 824 -50.49 8.12 12.71
CA SER A 824 -51.53 8.42 13.70
C SER A 824 -52.79 7.54 13.86
N GLU A 825 -53.07 7.28 15.15
CA GLU A 825 -54.36 7.50 15.84
C GLU A 825 -55.40 6.37 16.10
N ALA A 826 -55.91 6.50 17.34
CA ALA A 826 -57.23 6.16 17.85
C ALA A 826 -57.63 4.68 18.06
N SER A 827 -58.35 4.47 19.16
CA SER A 827 -58.72 3.17 19.69
C SER A 827 -60.23 2.99 19.79
N SER A 828 -60.68 1.78 19.43
CA SER A 828 -61.81 1.10 20.08
C SER A 828 -63.23 1.65 19.74
N PRO A 829 -64.32 0.92 20.07
CA PRO A 829 -64.79 -0.19 19.22
C PRO A 829 -66.34 -0.26 19.04
N VAL A 830 -66.85 -1.45 18.66
CA VAL A 830 -68.13 -2.11 19.09
C VAL A 830 -69.12 -2.49 17.96
N THR A 831 -69.52 -3.78 17.95
CA THR A 831 -70.72 -4.41 17.31
C THR A 831 -70.87 -4.47 15.77
N LYS A 832 -71.60 -5.44 15.17
CA LYS A 832 -71.89 -6.87 15.51
C LYS A 832 -72.54 -7.58 14.28
N ASN A 833 -72.54 -8.92 14.31
CA ASN A 833 -73.55 -9.84 13.75
C ASN A 833 -73.66 -10.13 12.22
N ARG A 834 -73.68 -11.46 11.96
CA ARG A 834 -74.57 -12.20 11.03
C ARG A 834 -74.42 -12.07 9.50
N SER A 835 -73.63 -12.99 8.94
CA SER A 835 -74.09 -14.10 8.06
C SER A 835 -75.16 -13.85 6.98
N LEU A 836 -74.85 -14.21 5.73
CA LEU A 836 -75.65 -15.18 4.95
C LEU A 836 -74.83 -15.79 3.77
N PHE A 837 -75.49 -16.59 2.92
CA PHE A 837 -74.89 -17.65 2.09
C PHE A 837 -74.74 -17.32 0.58
N SER A 838 -73.99 -18.20 -0.10
CA SER A 838 -74.19 -18.75 -1.47
C SER A 838 -73.73 -18.02 -2.75
N PHE A 839 -72.92 -18.77 -3.51
CA PHE A 839 -72.93 -19.07 -4.97
C PHE A 839 -72.93 -17.97 -6.06
N ASP A 840 -71.75 -17.79 -6.66
CA ASP A 840 -71.34 -18.37 -7.98
C ASP A 840 -71.91 -17.87 -9.34
N GLN A 841 -70.97 -17.80 -10.31
CA GLN A 841 -71.06 -17.89 -11.79
C GLN A 841 -72.01 -17.05 -12.66
N ARG A 842 -71.40 -16.45 -13.70
CA ARG A 842 -71.64 -16.54 -15.19
C ARG A 842 -70.83 -15.41 -15.89
N SER A 843 -70.46 -15.38 -17.18
CA SER A 843 -70.85 -16.12 -18.41
C SER A 843 -69.65 -16.19 -19.41
N ILE A 844 -69.38 -17.31 -20.12
CA ILE A 844 -69.72 -17.61 -21.54
C ILE A 844 -68.75 -17.12 -22.66
N ASN A 845 -68.09 -18.08 -23.34
CA ASN A 845 -67.76 -18.25 -24.79
C ASN A 845 -67.08 -17.14 -25.67
N LYS A 846 -66.45 -17.40 -26.83
CA LYS A 846 -65.75 -18.58 -27.48
C LYS A 846 -65.27 -18.14 -28.91
N VAL A 847 -64.41 -18.95 -29.55
CA VAL A 847 -64.12 -19.07 -31.02
C VAL A 847 -62.92 -18.29 -31.62
N ASP A 848 -62.16 -19.08 -32.37
CA ASP A 848 -61.03 -18.93 -33.31
C ASP A 848 -61.27 -17.96 -34.52
N GLU A 849 -60.47 -17.83 -35.60
CA GLU A 849 -59.36 -18.64 -36.18
C GLU A 849 -58.49 -17.82 -37.21
N THR A 850 -57.33 -18.36 -37.63
CA THR A 850 -56.58 -18.10 -38.91
C THR A 850 -55.69 -16.85 -39.12
N LYS A 851 -54.69 -16.81 -40.06
CA LYS A 851 -53.77 -17.81 -40.71
C LYS A 851 -52.60 -17.08 -41.45
N ARG A 852 -51.35 -17.58 -41.32
CA ARG A 852 -50.23 -17.54 -42.34
C ARG A 852 -49.66 -16.14 -42.76
N ASN A 853 -48.47 -15.94 -43.37
CA ASN A 853 -47.32 -16.80 -43.77
C ASN A 853 -46.00 -15.97 -43.96
N ARG A 854 -44.83 -16.65 -43.96
CA ARG A 854 -43.56 -16.48 -44.78
C ARG A 854 -43.22 -15.14 -45.51
N SER A 855 -41.97 -14.67 -45.71
CA SER A 855 -40.60 -15.13 -45.35
C SER A 855 -39.45 -14.22 -45.91
N LYS A 856 -38.20 -14.37 -45.42
CA LYS A 856 -36.86 -14.09 -46.06
C LYS A 856 -36.34 -12.62 -46.28
N THR A 857 -35.33 -12.24 -45.47
CA THR A 857 -33.92 -11.81 -45.80
C THR A 857 -33.50 -11.40 -47.23
N PRO A 858 -32.34 -10.68 -47.43
CA PRO A 858 -31.66 -9.58 -46.71
C PRO A 858 -31.17 -8.49 -47.76
N PRO A 859 -29.91 -7.95 -47.85
CA PRO A 859 -28.89 -7.40 -46.92
C PRO A 859 -28.34 -5.98 -47.30
N SER A 860 -27.36 -5.46 -46.52
CA SER A 860 -26.26 -4.53 -46.96
C SER A 860 -26.61 -3.03 -47.24
N MET A 861 -25.68 -2.05 -47.38
CA MET A 861 -24.21 -2.00 -47.24
C MET A 861 -23.65 -0.57 -46.93
N LYS A 862 -22.53 -0.48 -46.17
CA LYS A 862 -21.39 0.49 -46.24
C LYS A 862 -21.54 2.04 -46.26
N ARG A 863 -20.74 2.64 -45.36
CA ARG A 863 -19.78 3.78 -45.51
C ARG A 863 -20.24 5.25 -45.34
N ASN A 864 -19.38 5.98 -44.60
CA ASN A 864 -18.80 7.34 -44.75
C ASN A 864 -19.72 8.47 -45.29
N SER A 865 -19.71 9.71 -44.77
CA SER A 865 -18.52 10.49 -44.38
C SER A 865 -18.79 11.73 -43.51
N GLN A 866 -17.74 12.17 -42.79
CA GLN A 866 -17.29 13.57 -42.56
C GLN A 866 -18.31 14.73 -42.41
N SER A 867 -18.40 15.26 -41.19
CA SER A 867 -18.20 16.69 -40.80
C SER A 867 -18.48 17.85 -41.78
N THR A 868 -19.33 18.79 -41.34
CA THR A 868 -18.98 20.21 -41.12
C THR A 868 -19.97 20.91 -40.17
N LEU A 869 -19.60 22.13 -39.70
CA LEU A 869 -20.46 23.11 -39.02
C LEU A 869 -21.51 23.67 -40.03
N ASP A 870 -22.65 24.26 -39.67
CA ASP A 870 -22.81 25.44 -38.77
C ASP A 870 -24.25 25.59 -38.18
N ARG A 871 -24.50 26.68 -37.46
CA ARG A 871 -25.62 26.98 -36.56
C ARG A 871 -26.95 27.31 -37.26
N SER A 872 -28.08 26.88 -36.68
CA SER A 872 -29.14 27.82 -36.22
C SER A 872 -30.29 27.19 -35.39
N ARG A 873 -30.79 28.03 -34.48
CA ARG A 873 -32.00 27.99 -33.61
C ARG A 873 -33.14 27.01 -33.94
N LEU A 874 -33.62 26.29 -32.90
CA LEU A 874 -35.02 26.24 -32.40
C LEU A 874 -35.02 25.44 -31.07
N THR A 875 -35.17 26.11 -29.93
CA THR A 875 -36.43 26.39 -29.20
C THR A 875 -36.93 25.20 -28.36
N ILE A 876 -37.09 25.46 -27.05
CA ILE A 876 -37.45 24.51 -25.99
C ILE A 876 -38.93 24.09 -26.10
N PHE A 877 -39.24 22.85 -25.73
CA PHE A 877 -40.60 22.42 -25.37
C PHE A 877 -40.63 21.70 -24.03
N LEU A 878 -41.52 22.17 -23.13
CA LEU A 878 -41.88 21.57 -21.85
C LEU A 878 -43.41 21.67 -21.65
N PRO A 879 -44.14 20.56 -21.42
CA PRO A 879 -45.37 20.61 -20.64
C PRO A 879 -45.01 20.66 -19.13
N HIS A 880 -45.48 21.55 -18.26
CA HIS A 880 -46.82 22.15 -18.04
C HIS A 880 -47.90 21.13 -17.66
N SER A 881 -48.80 21.37 -16.68
CA SER A 881 -48.91 22.45 -15.66
C SER A 881 -50.06 22.12 -14.68
N TYR A 882 -50.27 22.93 -13.62
CA TYR A 882 -51.58 23.31 -13.00
C TYR A 882 -51.28 24.10 -11.69
N THR A 883 -50.94 25.40 -11.71
CA THR A 883 -51.82 26.60 -11.73
C THR A 883 -52.71 26.82 -10.49
N HIS A 884 -52.49 27.92 -9.75
CA HIS A 884 -53.42 29.07 -9.76
C HIS A 884 -52.78 30.37 -9.19
N LEU A 885 -53.43 31.50 -9.50
CA LEU A 885 -53.13 32.92 -9.21
C LEU A 885 -54.49 33.62 -8.88
N PRO A 886 -54.64 34.95 -8.61
CA PRO A 886 -53.64 36.07 -8.64
C PRO A 886 -53.73 37.15 -7.49
N GLU A 887 -52.70 38.03 -7.42
CA GLU A 887 -52.76 39.49 -7.13
C GLU A 887 -53.32 40.02 -5.75
N LYS A 888 -53.13 41.27 -5.27
CA LYS A 888 -52.40 42.55 -5.62
C LYS A 888 -52.26 43.36 -4.29
N THR A 889 -51.46 44.41 -4.04
CA THR A 889 -50.49 45.29 -4.77
C THR A 889 -49.36 45.64 -3.74
N GLY A 890 -48.47 46.64 -3.77
CA GLY A 890 -48.12 47.77 -4.66
C GLY A 890 -46.87 48.51 -4.13
N ALA A 891 -46.26 49.43 -4.88
CA ALA A 891 -44.87 49.90 -4.66
C ALA A 891 -44.71 51.42 -4.40
N ALA A 892 -43.61 51.83 -3.75
CA ALA A 892 -42.80 53.01 -4.13
C ALA A 892 -41.46 53.15 -3.33
N ASN A 893 -40.40 53.54 -4.02
CA ASN A 893 -39.07 53.90 -3.49
C ASN A 893 -39.03 55.27 -2.77
N LYS A 894 -38.02 55.48 -1.89
CA LYS A 894 -36.98 56.52 -2.10
C LYS A 894 -35.77 56.41 -1.16
N ASN A 895 -34.60 56.74 -1.70
CA ASN A 895 -33.30 56.83 -1.02
C ASN A 895 -33.08 58.23 -0.41
N ALA A 896 -32.18 58.37 0.58
CA ALA A 896 -30.83 58.95 0.39
C ALA A 896 -30.13 59.41 1.69
N ARG A 897 -28.80 59.16 1.76
CA ARG A 897 -27.76 59.93 2.50
C ARG A 897 -27.86 59.95 4.06
N SER A 898 -26.78 60.14 4.85
CA SER A 898 -25.31 60.12 4.63
C SER A 898 -24.54 60.33 5.96
N ILE A 899 -23.20 60.23 5.90
CA ILE A 899 -22.21 61.08 6.63
C ILE A 899 -21.68 60.66 8.04
N THR A 900 -20.32 60.59 8.10
CA THR A 900 -19.36 60.78 9.22
C THR A 900 -19.28 59.90 10.50
N LYS A 901 -18.09 59.27 10.64
CA LYS A 901 -17.05 59.39 11.70
C LYS A 901 -17.31 59.05 13.19
N SER A 902 -16.19 58.59 13.78
CA SER A 902 -15.66 58.79 15.14
C SER A 902 -16.24 58.05 16.36
N SER A 903 -15.44 57.08 16.81
CA SER A 903 -14.76 57.08 18.12
C SER A 903 -15.55 56.89 19.43
N ALA A 904 -15.15 55.80 20.12
CA ALA A 904 -14.71 55.74 21.53
C ALA A 904 -15.72 55.58 22.69
N GLU A 905 -15.41 54.55 23.49
CA GLU A 905 -15.49 54.46 24.96
C GLU A 905 -16.81 54.23 25.74
N LYS A 906 -16.62 53.54 26.89
CA LYS A 906 -17.42 53.49 28.14
C LYS A 906 -18.81 52.81 28.06
N THR A 907 -19.01 51.57 28.55
CA THR A 907 -18.92 50.98 29.92
C THR A 907 -20.12 51.26 30.84
N LYS A 908 -20.63 50.20 31.50
CA LYS A 908 -21.47 50.19 32.72
C LYS A 908 -22.91 50.71 32.55
N ASP A 909 -23.93 50.30 33.32
CA ASP A 909 -24.10 49.23 34.33
C ASP A 909 -25.62 49.03 34.61
N ILE A 910 -26.00 47.94 35.32
CA ILE A 910 -27.22 47.83 36.18
C ILE A 910 -28.61 47.87 35.47
N GLU A 911 -29.77 47.62 36.10
CA GLU A 911 -30.45 46.34 36.52
C GLU A 911 -31.99 46.55 36.22
N GLN A 912 -33.05 45.87 36.72
CA GLN A 912 -33.33 44.79 37.70
C GLN A 912 -34.78 44.24 37.54
N ASN A 913 -35.12 43.12 38.21
CA ASN A 913 -36.48 42.61 38.54
C ASN A 913 -37.34 42.04 37.38
N GLY A 914 -38.27 41.09 37.58
CA GLY A 914 -38.73 40.27 38.74
C GLY A 914 -39.93 39.41 38.23
N VAL A 915 -40.41 38.28 38.79
CA VAL A 915 -40.80 37.85 40.17
C VAL A 915 -41.12 36.33 40.07
N GLN A 916 -40.58 35.43 40.92
CA GLN A 916 -41.24 34.75 42.10
C GLN A 916 -42.55 33.95 41.78
N ARG A 917 -42.87 32.75 42.32
CA ARG A 917 -42.56 32.06 43.62
C ARG A 917 -42.53 30.51 43.53
N ILE A 918 -42.08 29.87 44.64
CA ILE A 918 -42.23 28.43 45.00
C ILE A 918 -43.26 28.30 46.17
N PRO A 919 -43.77 27.10 46.54
CA PRO A 919 -43.30 26.43 47.79
C PRO A 919 -43.31 24.86 47.75
N SER A 920 -42.24 24.15 48.22
CA SER A 920 -42.10 23.44 49.54
C SER A 920 -42.79 22.04 49.65
N THR A 921 -42.41 21.03 50.47
CA THR A 921 -41.54 20.89 51.68
C THR A 921 -40.92 19.49 51.87
N ASN A 922 -39.68 19.44 52.42
CA ASN A 922 -39.12 18.65 53.55
C ASN A 922 -39.49 17.16 53.84
N SER A 923 -38.47 16.31 54.10
CA SER A 923 -38.11 15.80 55.46
C SER A 923 -36.83 14.90 55.45
N VAL A 924 -36.27 14.57 56.63
CA VAL A 924 -34.95 13.92 56.87
C VAL A 924 -35.00 13.05 58.16
N GLU A 925 -34.00 12.18 58.41
CA GLU A 925 -33.71 11.41 59.68
C GLU A 925 -34.66 10.24 60.04
N ASP A 926 -34.26 9.11 60.67
CA ASP A 926 -32.92 8.46 60.80
C ASP A 926 -33.03 6.97 61.31
N ILE A 927 -31.90 6.23 61.30
CA ILE A 927 -31.54 5.02 62.10
C ILE A 927 -32.45 3.75 62.06
N ALA A 928 -31.87 2.62 61.61
CA ALA A 928 -32.01 1.28 62.23
C ALA A 928 -30.90 0.31 61.76
N GLN A 929 -30.47 -0.62 62.62
CA GLN A 929 -29.49 -1.68 62.30
C GLN A 929 -30.17 -3.00 61.91
N ILE A 930 -29.49 -3.82 61.10
CA ILE A 930 -29.34 -5.26 61.34
C ILE A 930 -28.05 -5.73 60.65
N ASP A 931 -27.36 -6.69 61.27
CA ASP A 931 -26.07 -7.23 60.86
C ASP A 931 -26.18 -8.76 60.82
N THR A 932 -25.78 -9.39 59.70
CA THR A 932 -25.24 -10.77 59.66
C THR A 932 -24.78 -11.18 58.26
N GLU A 933 -23.82 -12.10 58.25
CA GLU A 933 -23.27 -12.76 57.06
C GLU A 933 -24.27 -13.71 56.37
N PHE A 934 -24.03 -14.02 55.09
CA PHE A 934 -24.08 -15.41 54.66
C PHE A 934 -22.94 -15.73 53.68
N ASN A 935 -22.25 -16.84 53.93
CA ASN A 935 -20.94 -17.14 53.35
C ASN A 935 -20.99 -18.05 52.11
N LEU A 936 -19.84 -18.16 51.44
CA LEU A 936 -19.58 -19.25 50.49
C LEU A 936 -19.72 -20.62 51.18
N THR A 937 -20.15 -21.66 50.44
CA THR A 937 -19.39 -22.92 50.22
C THR A 937 -20.26 -23.98 49.53
N LEU A 938 -19.93 -24.29 48.27
CA LEU A 938 -20.10 -25.60 47.59
C LEU A 938 -19.50 -25.43 46.16
N LEU A 939 -18.46 -26.14 45.73
CA LEU A 939 -17.81 -27.33 46.29
C LEU A 939 -16.34 -27.09 46.65
N LEU A 940 -15.93 -27.57 47.84
CA LEU A 940 -14.63 -28.24 48.08
C LEU A 940 -14.65 -28.86 49.49
N ARG A 941 -14.75 -30.19 49.59
CA ARG A 941 -14.43 -30.98 50.79
C ARG A 941 -14.21 -32.44 50.41
N GLU A 942 -13.62 -33.20 51.34
CA GLU A 942 -12.96 -34.49 51.15
C GLU A 942 -11.68 -34.37 50.27
N ASN A 943 -10.47 -34.65 50.75
CA ASN A 943 -10.05 -35.19 52.06
C ASN A 943 -9.19 -34.20 52.87
N GLN A 944 -9.29 -34.32 54.19
CA GLN A 944 -8.23 -33.87 55.10
C GLN A 944 -7.24 -35.02 55.27
N ASP A 945 -5.96 -34.70 55.49
CA ASP A 945 -5.27 -35.28 56.64
C ASP A 945 -4.20 -34.30 57.17
N HIS A 946 -3.83 -34.43 58.44
CA HIS A 946 -2.94 -33.48 59.13
C HIS A 946 -1.57 -34.09 59.43
N THR A 947 -0.48 -33.30 59.30
CA THR A 947 0.59 -33.25 60.32
C THR A 947 1.62 -32.13 60.08
N ASN A 948 2.22 -31.72 61.22
CA ASN A 948 3.12 -30.59 61.48
C ASN A 948 4.41 -30.44 60.62
N PRO A 949 5.11 -29.28 60.71
CA PRO A 949 6.08 -28.84 59.71
C PRO A 949 7.55 -29.07 60.09
N LEU A 950 8.35 -29.65 59.17
CA LEU A 950 9.81 -29.75 59.31
C LEU A 950 10.52 -29.99 57.97
N LEU A 951 10.89 -28.91 57.25
CA LEU A 951 12.21 -28.74 56.61
C LEU A 951 12.39 -27.34 55.99
N TYR A 952 12.89 -26.39 56.78
CA TYR A 952 13.86 -25.44 56.24
C TYR A 952 15.23 -26.16 56.15
N SER A 953 16.15 -25.63 55.34
CA SER A 953 17.56 -26.06 55.22
C SER A 953 17.83 -27.54 54.91
N LYS A 954 17.89 -27.90 53.61
CA LYS A 954 18.81 -28.96 53.16
C LYS A 954 19.50 -28.64 51.82
N MET A 955 20.58 -27.88 51.94
CA MET A 955 21.80 -27.93 51.12
C MET A 955 21.71 -27.71 49.60
N ILE A 956 21.99 -26.46 49.20
CA ILE A 956 23.01 -26.20 48.19
C ILE A 956 24.39 -26.65 48.75
N LEU A 957 25.32 -27.07 47.88
CA LEU A 957 26.71 -27.54 48.16
C LEU A 957 26.78 -28.86 48.97
N ASN A 958 27.41 -29.96 48.50
CA ASN A 958 28.79 -29.97 48.01
C ASN A 958 29.21 -31.31 47.34
N ARG A 959 29.92 -31.21 46.19
CA ARG A 959 31.14 -31.93 45.72
C ARG A 959 31.10 -32.23 44.21
N THR A 960 31.91 -31.56 43.36
CA THR A 960 33.28 -31.92 42.88
C THR A 960 33.37 -33.26 42.12
N VAL A 961 34.11 -33.41 41.01
CA VAL A 961 35.22 -32.68 40.33
C VAL A 961 34.82 -32.56 38.82
N GLU A 962 35.19 -31.59 37.97
CA GLU A 962 36.54 -31.06 37.63
C GLU A 962 36.53 -29.58 37.19
N PHE A 963 37.73 -28.96 37.07
CA PHE A 963 37.92 -27.50 37.08
C PHE A 963 39.20 -27.09 36.30
N GLN A 964 39.35 -25.79 36.02
CA GLN A 964 40.55 -25.08 35.51
C GLN A 964 40.74 -25.02 33.98
N SER A 965 41.27 -23.93 33.38
CA SER A 965 41.46 -22.53 33.87
C SER A 965 41.79 -21.57 32.70
N LEU A 966 42.20 -20.32 33.02
CA LEU A 966 42.61 -19.21 32.14
C LEU A 966 41.42 -18.47 31.48
N SER A 967 40.96 -17.30 31.93
CA SER A 967 41.58 -16.06 32.47
C SER A 967 42.13 -15.10 31.42
N SER A 968 41.61 -13.87 31.46
CA SER A 968 41.88 -12.72 30.58
C SER A 968 43.36 -12.41 30.27
N LYS A 969 43.67 -12.12 29.00
CA LYS A 969 44.70 -11.15 28.58
C LYS A 969 44.58 -10.77 27.09
N THR A 970 44.68 -9.46 26.82
CA THR A 970 45.21 -8.79 25.61
C THR A 970 44.71 -9.13 24.18
N ASN A 971 44.31 -8.05 23.49
CA ASN A 971 44.39 -7.76 22.03
C ASN A 971 45.71 -8.26 21.34
N PRO A 972 45.86 -8.27 19.99
CA PRO A 972 44.90 -8.05 18.87
C PRO A 972 45.00 -9.10 17.72
N PHE A 973 44.33 -8.84 16.58
CA PHE A 973 44.48 -9.46 15.23
C PHE A 973 44.22 -10.98 15.06
N LYS A 974 43.23 -11.33 14.25
CA LYS A 974 43.45 -11.50 12.78
C LYS A 974 42.16 -11.40 11.98
#